data_AF-A0A2M9CHF4-F1
#
_entry.id   AF-A0A2M9CHF4-F1
#
_cell.length_a   1.000
_cell.length_b   1.000
_cell.length_c   1.000
_cell.angle_alpha   90.00
_cell.angle_beta   90.00
_cell.angle_gamma   90.00
#
_symmetry.space_group_name_H-M   'P 1'
#
loop_
_entity.id
_entity.type
_entity.pdbx_description
1 polymer ?
#
loop_
_entity_poly.entity_id
_entity_poly.type
_entity_poly.pdbx_seq_one_letter_code
_entity_poly.pdbx_strand_id
1 'polypeptide(L)'
;MFTGHAAQLHPEDTRHPDRGLVTRRLTARFCLAALAVAVLVSTALPVAARPIDPPPVAAPSADAPDATDAPGTGRPDPEDSSAAASTPLPAEPLRDASTVLLSEFANGGPRSEADSFFELRNFGDEPVDLTGWNVYRCNEFGLRRGAANPELDLHGVVLAPGQTFTVARIGAALAGGATADASISNAFPAAGFGLDLVDDDGRRVDSVGVFPNAPWPMLSECTNGRNLPNVLDYAAGESWQRVATTGDPATDYVIAAATPGGVNAERTTVRQDRSSGVRIDEFAAYGSHGDGDDFVELRNTGDRAVDLDGWQLFRCTATGRLTSDALQWTGSAERLAPGDRLVIGGPGFEGRSDARTSVSLADAGSGVLLRDGRGRLVDRVAAYPYADSPCQNGDDKLPAVLDAAADESYQRTGTSGVDADDFVIAPRTPGAANARDSDAVFGSPFEYPDAVGVAVSEIATDPAVDGMPEGSVQRNYLELANYGERAVDISGWRILGCAVDGRREPDPLVTVPDGAQLPPQGTFLAALAETDAAQRADATYTDALDFLGAGVWVEDADGVRVDSVGIYQANEMDRLNEGVSACTKGLSLTTYEPDRLLGETYLRARFTGVDADDFVVGEGTPGEADAARWRERTVADPAALRPVELPVETRTSARIGAAAWRAVRDFDEAEPLTGVIDAVAGVVEGPLTALSAPGERALSPDELGAPVTDDRWGHPYQRVVLDASDLRPGDELRWSGTTAGRNEVQLSVWDADVQGWRMLDAGTARAGRVQLAGEVRAGDLEDGRVTVLVQNGPRTEQSLRGAPDGAFASPNDYDFAVSHLTDTQYLSETYPEVYTGMASWIVANADARKIAFATHTGDLVQNWVDPDQNAVRAEREFERASAIQGILDDAGVPNSVLPGNHDSKRGLDPSLFNAWFGPDRYADAPWYGGSIAPDDNSANFSTFERDGARFLMLSLPYAYGEREIRWAEQVVSAHPDHNVVLSTHEHLTPKDRFEPARRSDSSRWVSRASELWERVVAPNRNVVAVLCGHFHGIGQIVTEDAGGIPGHDVVELLADYQEFRTHTGERATGFQRLLQVDLGGGTIAVDTFSTRLGSTASAEYDYEQFMPDNGMAEASSNARPWRIVEHGLQERYTAEDDEFTAQVNFQHHKEVATAGFAVSRDASPVRAAGATRQPL
;
A
#
# COMPACT_ATOMS: atom_id res chain seq x y z
N MET A 1 9.38 -30.30 -40.39
CA MET A 1 9.40 -31.57 -41.16
C MET A 1 8.84 -32.67 -40.27
N PHE A 2 8.04 -33.59 -40.84
CA PHE A 2 7.35 -34.76 -40.24
C PHE A 2 6.21 -34.45 -39.25
N THR A 3 4.94 -34.31 -39.70
CA THR A 3 3.88 -35.34 -39.92
C THR A 3 3.43 -36.00 -38.61
N GLY A 4 2.18 -35.98 -38.13
CA GLY A 4 0.85 -35.89 -38.76
C GLY A 4 0.05 -37.14 -38.34
N HIS A 5 -1.21 -37.01 -37.90
CA HIS A 5 -2.31 -37.99 -38.08
C HIS A 5 -3.65 -37.36 -37.64
N ALA A 6 -4.65 -37.52 -38.48
CA ALA A 6 -6.02 -37.03 -38.35
C ALA A 6 -7.00 -38.18 -38.10
N ALA A 7 -8.16 -37.91 -37.50
CA ALA A 7 -9.41 -38.60 -37.82
C ALA A 7 -10.63 -37.80 -37.32
N GLN A 8 -11.43 -37.29 -38.27
CA GLN A 8 -12.83 -36.91 -38.10
C GLN A 8 -13.73 -38.16 -38.05
N LEU A 9 -14.93 -38.05 -37.47
CA LEU A 9 -16.20 -38.60 -38.00
C LEU A 9 -17.41 -38.11 -37.14
N HIS A 10 -18.29 -37.32 -37.77
CA HIS A 10 -19.73 -37.14 -37.48
C HIS A 10 -20.53 -38.11 -38.42
N PRO A 11 -21.88 -38.35 -38.36
CA PRO A 11 -22.95 -37.34 -38.12
C PRO A 11 -24.35 -37.81 -37.58
N GLU A 12 -25.27 -36.83 -37.48
CA GLU A 12 -26.77 -36.85 -37.66
C GLU A 12 -27.69 -37.57 -36.63
N ASP A 13 -28.95 -37.20 -36.31
CA ASP A 13 -29.89 -36.07 -36.55
C ASP A 13 -31.23 -36.47 -35.82
N THR A 14 -32.02 -35.64 -35.14
CA THR A 14 -33.19 -34.95 -35.72
C THR A 14 -34.13 -34.33 -34.65
N ARG A 15 -34.74 -33.19 -35.04
CA ARG A 15 -36.17 -32.76 -34.92
C ARG A 15 -36.59 -31.56 -34.02
N HIS A 16 -36.68 -30.40 -34.71
CA HIS A 16 -37.56 -29.21 -34.62
C HIS A 16 -39.10 -29.49 -34.48
N PRO A 17 -40.06 -28.49 -34.36
CA PRO A 17 -40.02 -27.08 -34.87
C PRO A 17 -40.77 -25.93 -34.13
N ASP A 18 -40.40 -24.70 -34.53
CA ASP A 18 -41.14 -23.45 -34.85
C ASP A 18 -42.36 -22.87 -34.08
N ARG A 19 -42.27 -21.54 -33.86
CA ARG A 19 -43.09 -20.39 -34.38
C ARG A 19 -43.04 -19.25 -33.35
N GLY A 20 -42.90 -17.95 -33.62
CA GLY A 20 -42.98 -17.11 -34.82
C GLY A 20 -43.58 -15.74 -34.42
N LEU A 21 -42.78 -14.67 -34.54
CA LEU A 21 -43.08 -13.23 -34.79
C LEU A 21 -44.50 -12.65 -34.51
N VAL A 22 -44.57 -11.51 -33.79
CA VAL A 22 -45.34 -10.29 -34.21
C VAL A 22 -44.72 -8.99 -33.63
N THR A 23 -44.58 -8.01 -34.52
CA THR A 23 -44.13 -6.61 -34.41
C THR A 23 -45.18 -5.58 -33.93
N ARG A 24 -44.70 -4.34 -33.63
CA ARG A 24 -45.33 -2.98 -33.71
C ARG A 24 -45.81 -2.40 -32.35
N ARG A 25 -45.76 -1.11 -32.01
CA ARG A 25 -45.25 0.20 -32.53
C ARG A 25 -45.87 1.30 -31.61
N LEU A 26 -45.35 2.54 -31.71
CA LEU A 26 -45.97 3.87 -31.41
C LEU A 26 -45.86 4.37 -29.95
N THR A 27 -45.00 5.35 -29.62
CA THR A 27 -45.02 6.85 -29.84
C THR A 27 -46.06 7.64 -29.04
N ALA A 28 -45.56 8.63 -28.28
CA ALA A 28 -45.93 10.06 -28.19
C ALA A 28 -45.87 10.55 -26.72
N ARG A 29 -44.91 11.41 -26.33
CA ARG A 29 -44.89 12.90 -26.39
C ARG A 29 -46.02 13.62 -25.63
N PHE A 30 -45.66 14.32 -24.54
CA PHE A 30 -46.11 15.66 -24.07
C PHE A 30 -45.04 16.10 -23.03
N CYS A 31 -44.23 17.18 -23.09
CA CYS A 31 -44.33 18.62 -23.40
C CYS A 31 -44.89 19.54 -22.28
N LEU A 32 -44.14 20.64 -22.06
CA LEU A 32 -44.29 21.84 -21.21
C LEU A 32 -43.92 21.70 -19.72
N ALA A 33 -42.92 22.39 -19.15
CA ALA A 33 -42.41 23.78 -19.20
C ALA A 33 -43.02 24.73 -18.14
N ALA A 34 -42.09 25.40 -17.43
CA ALA A 34 -42.05 26.83 -17.10
C ALA A 34 -42.25 27.30 -15.65
N LEU A 35 -41.21 28.04 -15.19
CA LEU A 35 -41.19 29.24 -14.30
C LEU A 35 -41.60 29.09 -12.82
N ALA A 36 -41.13 29.86 -11.83
CA ALA A 36 -40.01 30.78 -11.61
C ALA A 36 -40.24 31.47 -10.24
N VAL A 37 -39.15 31.74 -9.50
CA VAL A 37 -38.85 32.96 -8.71
C VAL A 37 -39.48 33.20 -7.30
N ALA A 38 -38.57 33.71 -6.44
CA ALA A 38 -38.67 34.54 -5.21
C ALA A 38 -38.61 33.79 -3.85
N VAL A 39 -37.55 33.87 -3.02
CA VAL A 39 -36.78 34.99 -2.40
C VAL A 39 -37.39 35.51 -1.08
N LEU A 40 -36.62 35.34 0.02
CA LEU A 40 -36.36 36.21 1.19
C LEU A 40 -36.39 35.52 2.58
N VAL A 41 -35.19 35.57 3.20
CA VAL A 41 -34.85 35.99 4.58
C VAL A 41 -34.98 34.96 5.70
N SER A 42 -33.81 34.52 6.17
CA SER A 42 -33.61 34.12 7.56
C SER A 42 -32.72 35.16 8.25
N THR A 43 -33.19 35.70 9.37
CA THR A 43 -32.52 36.68 10.23
C THR A 43 -31.61 36.00 11.23
N ALA A 44 -30.41 36.58 11.38
CA ALA A 44 -29.36 36.19 12.33
C ALA A 44 -29.71 36.36 13.81
N LEU A 45 -29.08 35.55 14.67
CA LEU A 45 -28.67 35.91 16.03
C LEU A 45 -27.29 35.29 16.34
N PRO A 46 -26.36 36.01 16.99
CA PRO A 46 -24.99 35.55 17.25
C PRO A 46 -24.82 34.96 18.65
N VAL A 47 -23.92 33.99 18.80
CA VAL A 47 -23.41 33.51 20.10
C VAL A 47 -22.01 34.08 20.33
N ALA A 48 -21.83 34.69 21.50
CA ALA A 48 -20.63 35.41 21.90
C ALA A 48 -19.51 34.47 22.38
N ALA A 49 -18.29 34.74 21.90
CA ALA A 49 -17.05 34.15 22.38
C ALA A 49 -16.61 34.76 23.73
N ARG A 50 -15.99 33.94 24.58
CA ARG A 50 -15.18 34.37 25.74
C ARG A 50 -13.72 33.95 25.49
N PRO A 51 -12.73 34.83 25.73
CA PRO A 51 -11.32 34.48 25.65
C PRO A 51 -10.81 33.92 26.99
N ILE A 52 -9.88 32.97 26.93
CA ILE A 52 -9.08 32.49 28.07
C ILE A 52 -7.63 32.89 27.79
N ASP A 53 -7.04 33.66 28.70
CA ASP A 53 -5.64 34.09 28.66
C ASP A 53 -4.66 32.95 29.07
N PRO A 54 -3.43 32.93 28.54
CA PRO A 54 -2.39 31.96 28.90
C PRO A 54 -1.53 32.41 30.11
N PRO A 55 -0.92 31.49 30.89
CA PRO A 55 0.07 31.85 31.91
C PRO A 55 1.51 31.94 31.33
N PRO A 56 2.45 32.55 32.06
CA PRO A 56 3.55 33.31 31.47
C PRO A 56 4.89 32.56 31.37
N VAL A 57 5.67 33.00 30.39
CA VAL A 57 7.09 32.71 30.15
C VAL A 57 7.97 33.39 31.20
N ALA A 58 8.96 32.66 31.74
CA ALA A 58 10.09 33.22 32.48
C ALA A 58 11.40 32.84 31.77
N ALA A 59 12.25 33.83 31.52
CA ALA A 59 13.59 33.72 30.93
C ALA A 59 14.67 34.03 32.01
N PRO A 60 15.99 33.98 31.73
CA PRO A 60 16.90 32.95 32.25
C PRO A 60 17.98 33.51 33.22
N SER A 61 18.70 32.63 33.92
CA SER A 61 19.97 32.97 34.56
C SER A 61 21.08 31.99 34.15
N ALA A 62 22.17 32.57 33.68
CA ALA A 62 23.41 31.94 33.25
C ALA A 62 24.17 31.24 34.39
N ASP A 63 24.86 30.14 34.07
CA ASP A 63 26.31 29.99 34.30
C ASP A 63 26.80 28.70 33.61
N ALA A 64 27.79 28.85 32.73
CA ALA A 64 28.56 27.76 32.12
C ALA A 64 29.85 27.50 32.93
N PRO A 65 30.47 26.31 32.83
CA PRO A 65 31.55 26.20 31.85
C PRO A 65 31.65 24.85 31.09
N ASP A 66 32.20 24.97 29.87
CA ASP A 66 32.85 24.03 28.94
C ASP A 66 33.05 22.56 29.35
N ALA A 67 32.66 21.61 28.48
CA ALA A 67 33.56 21.00 27.48
C ALA A 67 32.90 19.80 26.75
N THR A 68 32.94 19.84 25.40
CA THR A 68 33.07 18.73 24.42
C THR A 68 32.18 17.47 24.56
N ASP A 69 31.16 17.35 23.71
CA ASP A 69 30.94 16.21 22.79
C ASP A 69 29.69 16.42 21.92
N ALA A 70 29.69 15.84 20.71
CA ALA A 70 28.68 15.97 19.66
C ALA A 70 27.30 15.39 20.07
N PRO A 71 26.16 15.89 19.54
CA PRO A 71 24.85 15.39 19.94
C PRO A 71 24.57 14.03 19.28
N GLY A 72 24.34 13.03 20.12
CA GLY A 72 23.83 11.73 19.75
C GLY A 72 22.37 11.79 19.34
N THR A 73 22.05 11.03 18.29
CA THR A 73 20.73 10.61 17.85
C THR A 73 20.03 9.86 18.99
N GLY A 74 18.98 10.45 19.56
CA GLY A 74 18.14 9.78 20.54
C GLY A 74 17.36 8.64 19.90
N ARG A 75 17.83 7.41 20.12
CA ARG A 75 17.08 6.17 19.89
C ARG A 75 15.96 6.11 20.95
N PRO A 76 14.68 5.86 20.60
CA PRO A 76 13.68 5.53 21.61
C PRO A 76 14.04 4.18 22.23
N ASP A 77 14.00 4.07 23.56
CA ASP A 77 14.21 2.81 24.29
C ASP A 77 13.09 1.80 23.94
N PRO A 78 13.40 0.51 23.67
CA PRO A 78 12.43 -0.46 23.16
C PRO A 78 11.64 -1.23 24.24
N GLU A 79 11.61 -0.80 25.50
CA GLU A 79 11.02 -1.60 26.59
C GLU A 79 9.61 -1.18 27.08
N ASP A 80 8.91 -0.27 26.39
CA ASP A 80 7.55 0.15 26.82
C ASP A 80 6.47 0.15 25.72
N SER A 81 6.61 -0.75 24.72
CA SER A 81 5.62 -0.90 23.62
C SER A 81 4.51 -1.94 23.88
N SER A 82 4.51 -2.64 25.04
CA SER A 82 3.57 -3.76 25.28
C SER A 82 2.14 -3.36 25.71
N ALA A 83 1.76 -2.08 25.65
CA ALA A 83 0.41 -1.66 26.01
C ALA A 83 -0.10 -0.42 25.24
N ALA A 84 0.29 -0.24 23.98
CA ALA A 84 -0.48 0.64 23.09
C ALA A 84 -1.80 -0.08 22.77
N ALA A 85 -2.84 0.21 23.55
CA ALA A 85 -4.20 -0.09 23.14
C ALA A 85 -4.44 0.57 21.79
N SER A 86 -4.40 -0.22 20.72
CA SER A 86 -4.84 0.18 19.39
C SER A 86 -6.22 0.80 19.57
N THR A 87 -6.33 2.10 19.42
CA THR A 87 -7.63 2.73 19.30
C THR A 87 -7.99 2.52 17.84
N PRO A 88 -8.91 1.60 17.49
CA PRO A 88 -9.29 1.42 16.10
C PRO A 88 -9.77 2.77 15.56
N LEU A 89 -9.45 3.10 14.30
CA LEU A 89 -10.17 4.19 13.65
C LEU A 89 -11.67 3.95 13.80
N PRO A 90 -12.46 5.01 13.95
CA PRO A 90 -13.89 4.86 14.14
C PRO A 90 -14.45 4.25 12.85
N ALA A 91 -14.91 3.01 12.93
CA ALA A 91 -16.02 2.55 12.11
C ALA A 91 -17.06 3.69 12.08
N GLU A 92 -17.63 3.98 10.90
CA GLU A 92 -18.74 4.92 10.76
C GLU A 92 -19.68 4.75 11.96
N PRO A 93 -19.88 5.79 12.79
CA PRO A 93 -20.55 5.64 14.06
C PRO A 93 -21.93 5.04 13.82
N LEU A 94 -22.25 3.98 14.57
CA LEU A 94 -23.54 3.31 14.46
C LEU A 94 -24.67 4.34 14.56
N ARG A 95 -25.69 4.17 13.73
CA ARG A 95 -26.89 5.00 13.81
C ARG A 95 -27.57 4.79 15.18
N ASP A 96 -27.69 5.85 15.96
CA ASP A 96 -28.29 5.88 17.31
C ASP A 96 -29.82 5.57 17.39
N ALA A 97 -30.43 4.88 16.43
CA ALA A 97 -31.90 4.83 16.33
C ALA A 97 -32.55 3.58 15.69
N SER A 98 -31.82 2.54 15.31
CA SER A 98 -32.46 1.32 14.79
C SER A 98 -32.80 0.34 15.90
N THR A 99 -33.98 -0.26 15.81
CA THR A 99 -34.39 -1.38 16.68
C THR A 99 -34.18 -2.74 16.03
N VAL A 100 -33.81 -2.79 14.74
CA VAL A 100 -33.51 -4.03 14.01
C VAL A 100 -32.01 -4.27 14.07
N LEU A 101 -31.62 -5.36 14.72
CA LEU A 101 -30.23 -5.73 15.02
C LEU A 101 -29.98 -7.21 14.69
N LEU A 102 -28.72 -7.59 14.49
CA LEU A 102 -28.26 -8.97 14.38
C LEU A 102 -28.52 -9.70 15.70
N SER A 103 -29.34 -10.76 15.72
CA SER A 103 -29.73 -11.43 16.97
C SER A 103 -28.99 -12.72 17.26
N GLU A 104 -28.76 -13.55 16.26
CA GLU A 104 -28.11 -14.85 16.43
C GLU A 104 -27.33 -15.20 15.16
N PHE A 105 -26.15 -15.81 15.30
CA PHE A 105 -25.38 -16.30 14.14
C PHE A 105 -24.40 -17.42 14.50
N ALA A 106 -24.11 -18.25 13.51
CA ALA A 106 -23.08 -19.28 13.55
C ALA A 106 -22.49 -19.52 12.16
N ASN A 107 -21.19 -19.85 12.09
CA ASN A 107 -20.49 -20.24 10.87
C ASN A 107 -20.30 -21.75 10.74
N GLY A 108 -21.19 -22.55 11.34
CA GLY A 108 -21.18 -23.99 11.25
C GLY A 108 -22.14 -24.64 12.25
N GLY A 109 -22.28 -25.96 12.15
CA GLY A 109 -23.15 -26.73 13.04
C GLY A 109 -22.74 -28.20 13.16
N PRO A 110 -23.48 -29.01 13.93
CA PRO A 110 -23.08 -30.37 14.29
C PRO A 110 -22.99 -31.35 13.11
N ARG A 111 -23.68 -31.04 11.99
CA ARG A 111 -23.71 -31.90 10.79
C ARG A 111 -22.71 -31.46 9.73
N SER A 112 -22.44 -30.16 9.63
CA SER A 112 -21.58 -29.60 8.60
C SER A 112 -21.01 -28.27 9.05
N GLU A 113 -19.73 -28.05 8.74
CA GLU A 113 -19.07 -26.74 8.88
C GLU A 113 -19.68 -25.69 7.94
N ALA A 114 -20.44 -26.12 6.93
CA ALA A 114 -21.16 -25.24 6.03
C ALA A 114 -22.55 -24.80 6.55
N ASP A 115 -23.00 -25.31 7.71
CA ASP A 115 -24.31 -24.99 8.28
C ASP A 115 -24.33 -23.58 8.91
N SER A 116 -24.03 -22.55 8.11
CA SER A 116 -23.99 -21.16 8.56
C SER A 116 -25.36 -20.48 8.47
N PHE A 117 -25.67 -19.65 9.46
CA PHE A 117 -26.88 -18.83 9.49
C PHE A 117 -26.66 -17.55 10.29
N PHE A 118 -27.55 -16.58 10.06
CA PHE A 118 -27.69 -15.41 10.90
C PHE A 118 -29.17 -14.99 11.00
N GLU A 119 -29.47 -14.15 11.98
CA GLU A 119 -30.80 -13.65 12.23
C GLU A 119 -30.81 -12.14 12.42
N LEU A 120 -31.86 -11.52 11.92
CA LEU A 120 -32.24 -10.14 12.26
C LEU A 120 -33.45 -10.17 13.18
N ARG A 121 -33.46 -9.33 14.21
CA ARG A 121 -34.61 -9.20 15.11
C ARG A 121 -34.95 -7.75 15.35
N ASN A 122 -36.25 -7.46 15.35
CA ASN A 122 -36.77 -6.17 15.79
C ASN A 122 -36.96 -6.16 17.32
N PHE A 123 -36.09 -5.47 18.03
CA PHE A 123 -36.15 -5.25 19.48
C PHE A 123 -37.07 -4.09 19.89
N GLY A 124 -37.67 -3.40 18.91
CA GLY A 124 -38.54 -2.25 19.09
C GLY A 124 -40.00 -2.64 19.32
N ASP A 125 -40.83 -1.61 19.45
CA ASP A 125 -42.27 -1.69 19.69
C ASP A 125 -43.13 -1.38 18.46
N GLU A 126 -42.52 -0.97 17.34
CA GLU A 126 -43.18 -0.72 16.06
C GLU A 126 -42.60 -1.56 14.90
N PRO A 127 -43.38 -1.89 13.85
CA PRO A 127 -42.87 -2.55 12.66
C PRO A 127 -41.86 -1.70 11.89
N VAL A 128 -40.81 -2.33 11.34
CA VAL A 128 -39.78 -1.67 10.52
C VAL A 128 -39.76 -2.27 9.11
N ASP A 129 -39.85 -1.42 8.08
CA ASP A 129 -39.69 -1.78 6.67
C ASP A 129 -38.21 -1.70 6.29
N LEU A 130 -37.63 -2.81 5.82
CA LEU A 130 -36.22 -2.95 5.48
C LEU A 130 -35.97 -2.80 3.98
N THR A 131 -36.93 -2.25 3.24
CA THR A 131 -36.76 -1.99 1.81
C THR A 131 -35.57 -1.07 1.55
N GLY A 132 -34.60 -1.55 0.78
CA GLY A 132 -33.35 -0.83 0.47
C GLY A 132 -32.20 -1.15 1.42
N TRP A 133 -32.46 -1.86 2.52
CA TRP A 133 -31.43 -2.30 3.46
C TRP A 133 -30.69 -3.52 2.92
N ASN A 134 -29.41 -3.62 3.26
CA ASN A 134 -28.53 -4.68 2.80
C ASN A 134 -27.72 -5.25 3.96
N VAL A 135 -27.45 -6.55 3.90
CA VAL A 135 -26.44 -7.20 4.74
C VAL A 135 -25.21 -7.46 3.88
N TYR A 136 -24.07 -6.96 4.32
CA TYR A 136 -22.77 -7.28 3.76
C TYR A 136 -22.03 -8.26 4.67
N ARG A 137 -21.17 -9.07 4.05
CA ARG A 137 -20.31 -10.02 4.75
C ARG A 137 -18.86 -9.61 4.61
N CYS A 138 -18.12 -9.65 5.72
CA CYS A 138 -16.67 -9.65 5.72
C CYS A 138 -16.14 -11.08 5.58
N ASN A 139 -15.12 -11.27 4.74
CA ASN A 139 -14.47 -12.55 4.52
C ASN A 139 -13.50 -12.90 5.67
N GLU A 140 -12.80 -14.02 5.53
CA GLU A 140 -11.79 -14.52 6.47
C GLU A 140 -10.63 -13.55 6.69
N PHE A 141 -10.36 -12.64 5.75
CA PHE A 141 -9.35 -11.59 5.83
C PHE A 141 -9.90 -10.29 6.47
N GLY A 142 -11.12 -10.30 6.99
CA GLY A 142 -11.73 -9.11 7.59
C GLY A 142 -12.24 -8.07 6.58
N LEU A 143 -12.20 -8.35 5.27
CA LEU A 143 -12.56 -7.42 4.20
C LEU A 143 -14.00 -7.60 3.74
N ARG A 144 -14.73 -6.51 3.57
CA ARG A 144 -16.15 -6.53 3.17
C ARG A 144 -16.32 -6.68 1.66
N ARG A 145 -17.43 -7.27 1.20
CA ARG A 145 -17.80 -7.28 -0.22
C ARG A 145 -18.13 -5.88 -0.77
N GLY A 146 -17.90 -5.71 -2.08
CA GLY A 146 -18.38 -4.61 -2.91
C GLY A 146 -19.81 -4.17 -2.63
N ALA A 147 -20.06 -2.86 -2.60
CA ALA A 147 -21.40 -2.29 -2.38
C ALA A 147 -22.45 -2.84 -3.37
N ALA A 148 -22.04 -3.15 -4.59
CA ALA A 148 -22.89 -3.74 -5.63
C ALA A 148 -23.23 -5.24 -5.43
N ASN A 149 -22.62 -5.90 -4.45
CA ASN A 149 -22.76 -7.34 -4.20
C ASN A 149 -23.05 -7.63 -2.72
N PRO A 150 -24.22 -7.20 -2.20
CA PRO A 150 -24.61 -7.54 -0.83
C PRO A 150 -24.76 -9.06 -0.66
N GLU A 151 -24.54 -9.56 0.56
CA GLU A 151 -24.84 -10.95 0.91
C GLU A 151 -26.35 -11.20 0.91
N LEU A 152 -27.13 -10.18 1.31
CA LEU A 152 -28.60 -10.20 1.26
C LEU A 152 -29.19 -8.80 1.03
N ASP A 153 -30.10 -8.69 0.06
CA ASP A 153 -31.01 -7.55 -0.12
C ASP A 153 -32.32 -7.82 0.65
N LEU A 154 -32.72 -6.88 1.50
CA LEU A 154 -33.90 -6.99 2.37
C LEU A 154 -35.16 -6.34 1.76
N HIS A 155 -35.18 -6.08 0.45
CA HIS A 155 -36.32 -5.52 -0.26
C HIS A 155 -37.64 -6.23 0.06
N GLY A 156 -38.62 -5.47 0.55
CA GLY A 156 -39.96 -5.97 0.86
C GLY A 156 -40.08 -6.75 2.17
N VAL A 157 -39.03 -6.80 2.99
CA VAL A 157 -39.08 -7.40 4.33
C VAL A 157 -39.60 -6.36 5.34
N VAL A 158 -40.67 -6.70 6.07
CA VAL A 158 -41.20 -5.89 7.17
C VAL A 158 -41.16 -6.73 8.45
N LEU A 159 -40.43 -6.26 9.46
CA LEU A 159 -40.30 -6.95 10.75
C LEU A 159 -41.18 -6.33 11.81
N ALA A 160 -42.18 -7.08 12.28
CA ALA A 160 -43.01 -6.70 13.41
C ALA A 160 -42.21 -6.71 14.74
N PRO A 161 -42.70 -6.04 15.79
CA PRO A 161 -42.09 -6.07 17.12
C PRO A 161 -41.82 -7.48 17.62
N GLY A 162 -40.56 -7.78 17.96
CA GLY A 162 -40.12 -9.10 18.43
C GLY A 162 -40.04 -10.19 17.37
N GLN A 163 -40.31 -9.88 16.09
CA GLN A 163 -40.16 -10.81 14.98
C GLN A 163 -38.68 -11.01 14.66
N THR A 164 -38.33 -12.27 14.37
CA THR A 164 -37.02 -12.69 13.88
C THR A 164 -37.13 -13.03 12.38
N PHE A 165 -36.09 -12.71 11.62
CA PHE A 165 -35.90 -13.08 10.22
C PHE A 165 -34.64 -13.92 10.09
N THR A 166 -34.81 -15.20 9.79
CA THR A 166 -33.74 -16.20 9.77
C THR A 166 -33.18 -16.37 8.36
N VAL A 167 -31.88 -16.27 8.21
CA VAL A 167 -31.19 -16.41 6.93
C VAL A 167 -30.14 -17.51 7.06
N ALA A 168 -30.18 -18.50 6.18
CA ALA A 168 -29.25 -19.62 6.24
C ALA A 168 -28.64 -19.95 4.88
N ARG A 169 -27.48 -20.60 4.87
CA ARG A 169 -26.93 -21.14 3.62
C ARG A 169 -27.92 -22.14 3.00
N ILE A 170 -28.04 -22.13 1.67
CA ILE A 170 -28.76 -23.17 0.93
C ILE A 170 -28.25 -24.55 1.33
N GLY A 171 -29.15 -25.38 1.84
CA GLY A 171 -28.86 -26.74 2.30
C GLY A 171 -28.42 -26.84 3.76
N ALA A 172 -28.31 -25.72 4.48
CA ALA A 172 -27.93 -25.73 5.89
C ALA A 172 -28.96 -26.46 6.76
N ALA A 173 -28.46 -27.28 7.67
CA ALA A 173 -29.25 -28.02 8.64
C ALA A 173 -29.45 -27.22 9.93
N LEU A 174 -30.54 -26.45 10.01
CA LEU A 174 -30.85 -25.66 11.21
C LEU A 174 -31.28 -26.52 12.41
N ALA A 175 -30.88 -26.09 13.61
CA ALA A 175 -31.24 -26.73 14.86
C ALA A 175 -32.77 -26.80 15.03
N GLY A 176 -33.26 -27.88 15.65
CA GLY A 176 -34.70 -28.11 15.83
C GLY A 176 -35.51 -28.35 14.54
N GLY A 177 -34.87 -28.38 13.36
CA GLY A 177 -35.55 -28.47 12.07
C GLY A 177 -36.19 -27.15 11.63
N ALA A 178 -35.67 -26.02 12.10
CA ALA A 178 -36.12 -24.69 11.70
C ALA A 178 -35.99 -24.45 10.18
N THR A 179 -36.81 -23.54 9.67
CA THR A 179 -36.80 -23.13 8.25
C THR A 179 -36.32 -21.69 8.15
N ALA A 180 -35.39 -21.42 7.24
CA ALA A 180 -34.95 -20.05 6.96
C ALA A 180 -36.01 -19.28 6.15
N ASP A 181 -36.14 -17.99 6.43
CA ASP A 181 -36.99 -17.05 5.70
C ASP A 181 -36.36 -16.62 4.36
N ALA A 182 -35.03 -16.56 4.33
CA ALA A 182 -34.23 -16.34 3.12
C ALA A 182 -33.00 -17.26 3.09
N SER A 183 -32.31 -17.31 1.95
CA SER A 183 -31.13 -18.16 1.81
C SER A 183 -29.98 -17.45 1.11
N ILE A 184 -28.77 -17.78 1.55
CA ILE A 184 -27.50 -17.35 0.95
C ILE A 184 -26.79 -18.54 0.30
N SER A 185 -25.94 -18.29 -0.69
CA SER A 185 -25.25 -19.36 -1.42
C SER A 185 -23.95 -19.81 -0.76
N ASN A 186 -23.23 -18.87 -0.14
CA ASN A 186 -21.92 -19.11 0.45
C ASN A 186 -22.05 -19.47 1.94
N ALA A 187 -21.22 -20.39 2.41
CA ALA A 187 -21.01 -20.53 3.85
C ALA A 187 -20.24 -19.32 4.38
N PHE A 188 -20.45 -18.98 5.64
CA PHE A 188 -19.50 -18.16 6.37
C PHE A 188 -18.19 -18.91 6.51
N PRO A 189 -17.03 -18.27 6.28
CA PRO A 189 -15.76 -18.94 6.45
C PRO A 189 -15.61 -19.52 7.87
N ALA A 190 -14.96 -20.70 7.95
CA ALA A 190 -14.14 -21.05 9.12
C ALA A 190 -13.04 -19.97 9.28
N ALA A 191 -12.04 -20.02 10.14
CA ALA A 191 -11.04 -18.93 10.31
C ALA A 191 -11.60 -17.57 10.79
N GLY A 192 -12.65 -17.00 10.20
CA GLY A 192 -13.38 -15.83 10.72
C GLY A 192 -14.40 -15.27 9.72
N PHE A 193 -15.34 -14.46 10.18
CA PHE A 193 -16.31 -13.77 9.33
C PHE A 193 -16.87 -12.53 10.03
N GLY A 194 -17.46 -11.63 9.25
CA GLY A 194 -18.21 -10.51 9.82
C GLY A 194 -19.51 -10.24 9.08
N LEU A 195 -20.43 -9.55 9.75
CA LEU A 195 -21.69 -9.09 9.19
C LEU A 195 -21.84 -7.60 9.42
N ASP A 196 -22.29 -6.88 8.40
CA ASP A 196 -22.50 -5.44 8.42
C ASP A 196 -23.89 -5.14 7.83
N LEU A 197 -24.80 -4.65 8.68
CA LEU A 197 -26.16 -4.28 8.30
C LEU A 197 -26.20 -2.79 7.95
N VAL A 198 -26.60 -2.49 6.74
CA VAL A 198 -26.59 -1.14 6.17
C VAL A 198 -28.00 -0.75 5.73
N ASP A 199 -28.44 0.46 6.07
CA ASP A 199 -29.75 0.98 5.69
C ASP A 199 -29.82 1.47 4.22
N ASP A 200 -31.00 1.95 3.81
CA ASP A 200 -31.28 2.42 2.45
C ASP A 200 -30.52 3.70 2.07
N ASP A 201 -29.99 4.43 3.06
CA ASP A 201 -29.12 5.58 2.85
C ASP A 201 -27.62 5.20 2.84
N GLY A 202 -27.30 3.91 2.94
CA GLY A 202 -25.93 3.42 2.99
C GLY A 202 -25.25 3.58 4.36
N ARG A 203 -26.00 3.87 5.44
CA ARG A 203 -25.45 4.02 6.79
C ARG A 203 -25.42 2.70 7.53
N ARG A 204 -24.35 2.47 8.30
CA ARG A 204 -24.21 1.31 9.17
C ARG A 204 -25.21 1.35 10.32
N VAL A 205 -25.97 0.27 10.47
CA VAL A 205 -27.00 0.08 11.49
C VAL A 205 -26.50 -0.80 12.62
N ASP A 206 -25.92 -1.95 12.29
CA ASP A 206 -25.37 -2.91 13.24
C ASP A 206 -24.25 -3.69 12.55
N SER A 207 -23.25 -4.11 13.31
CA SER A 207 -22.15 -4.91 12.75
C SER A 207 -21.48 -5.77 13.81
N VAL A 208 -20.94 -6.90 13.38
CA VAL A 208 -20.19 -7.80 14.25
C VAL A 208 -19.09 -8.50 13.45
N GLY A 209 -17.90 -8.54 14.04
CA GLY A 209 -16.77 -9.35 13.57
C GLY A 209 -16.58 -10.55 14.48
N VAL A 210 -16.37 -11.72 13.87
CA VAL A 210 -16.03 -12.97 14.55
C VAL A 210 -14.63 -13.40 14.09
N PHE A 211 -13.61 -12.90 14.80
CA PHE A 211 -12.20 -12.99 14.41
C PHE A 211 -11.28 -13.02 15.65
N PRO A 212 -10.01 -13.42 15.49
CA PRO A 212 -9.02 -13.35 16.56
C PRO A 212 -8.85 -11.95 17.15
N ASN A 213 -8.71 -11.89 18.48
CA ASN A 213 -8.31 -10.70 19.24
C ASN A 213 -6.87 -10.78 19.77
N ALA A 214 -6.28 -11.99 19.77
CA ALA A 214 -4.96 -12.29 20.30
C ALA A 214 -4.24 -13.26 19.36
N PRO A 215 -2.89 -13.27 19.27
CA PRO A 215 -1.96 -12.38 19.99
C PRO A 215 -2.06 -10.89 19.61
N TRP A 216 -2.66 -10.59 18.47
CA TRP A 216 -3.10 -9.23 18.08
C TRP A 216 -4.47 -9.33 17.40
N PRO A 217 -5.23 -8.22 17.30
CA PRO A 217 -6.57 -8.27 16.74
C PRO A 217 -6.56 -8.24 15.21
N MET A 218 -7.49 -9.00 14.61
CA MET A 218 -7.93 -8.78 13.23
C MET A 218 -8.69 -7.44 13.16
N LEU A 219 -8.19 -6.49 12.37
CA LEU A 219 -8.90 -5.24 12.12
C LEU A 219 -9.86 -5.38 10.94
N SER A 220 -11.16 -5.48 11.18
CA SER A 220 -12.16 -5.66 10.10
C SER A 220 -13.09 -4.47 9.99
N GLU A 221 -13.56 -4.18 8.78
CA GLU A 221 -14.66 -3.24 8.57
C GLU A 221 -15.92 -3.65 9.33
N CYS A 222 -16.13 -4.95 9.56
CA CYS A 222 -17.29 -5.45 10.29
C CYS A 222 -17.08 -5.43 11.81
N THR A 223 -15.89 -5.10 12.30
CA THR A 223 -15.61 -4.99 13.73
C THR A 223 -16.28 -3.75 14.28
N ASN A 224 -17.05 -3.93 15.37
CA ASN A 224 -17.62 -2.84 16.14
C ASN A 224 -16.99 -2.82 17.53
N GLY A 225 -15.97 -1.98 17.71
CA GLY A 225 -15.16 -1.91 18.93
C GLY A 225 -14.21 -3.10 19.08
N ARG A 226 -14.76 -4.32 19.26
CA ARG A 226 -14.00 -5.57 19.43
C ARG A 226 -14.65 -6.74 18.70
N ASN A 227 -13.83 -7.71 18.29
CA ASN A 227 -14.34 -8.96 17.72
C ASN A 227 -14.88 -9.90 18.80
N LEU A 228 -15.88 -10.70 18.43
CA LEU A 228 -16.17 -11.94 19.14
C LEU A 228 -15.14 -12.99 18.72
N PRO A 229 -14.57 -13.77 19.67
CA PRO A 229 -13.61 -14.80 19.31
C PRO A 229 -14.29 -15.92 18.50
N ASN A 230 -13.60 -16.49 17.52
CA ASN A 230 -14.16 -17.51 16.63
C ASN A 230 -14.11 -18.92 17.26
N VAL A 231 -14.82 -19.11 18.37
CA VAL A 231 -14.65 -20.24 19.31
C VAL A 231 -15.90 -21.10 19.51
N LEU A 232 -16.85 -21.05 18.58
CA LEU A 232 -18.10 -21.81 18.68
C LEU A 232 -17.86 -23.33 18.56
N ASP A 233 -18.40 -24.10 19.50
CA ASP A 233 -18.35 -25.56 19.48
C ASP A 233 -19.42 -26.15 18.54
N TYR A 234 -19.00 -26.47 17.32
CA TYR A 234 -19.92 -26.98 16.30
C TYR A 234 -20.52 -28.33 16.70
N ALA A 235 -19.76 -29.19 17.39
CA ALA A 235 -20.25 -30.47 17.89
C ALA A 235 -21.38 -30.32 18.93
N ALA A 236 -21.41 -29.22 19.70
CA ALA A 236 -22.52 -28.85 20.58
C ALA A 236 -23.64 -28.05 19.90
N GLY A 237 -23.42 -27.57 18.67
CA GLY A 237 -24.38 -26.75 17.95
C GLY A 237 -24.54 -25.38 18.58
N GLU A 238 -23.42 -24.76 18.94
CA GLU A 238 -23.40 -23.43 19.54
C GLU A 238 -23.55 -22.31 18.51
N SER A 239 -24.11 -21.19 18.96
CA SER A 239 -24.20 -19.93 18.24
C SER A 239 -23.90 -18.77 19.17
N TRP A 240 -23.55 -17.62 18.58
CA TRP A 240 -23.53 -16.35 19.29
C TRP A 240 -24.94 -15.79 19.33
N GLN A 241 -25.43 -15.46 20.53
CA GLN A 241 -26.79 -14.96 20.74
C GLN A 241 -26.76 -13.65 21.51
N ARG A 242 -27.45 -12.65 20.95
CA ARG A 242 -27.58 -11.32 21.53
C ARG A 242 -28.44 -11.35 22.79
N VAL A 243 -27.91 -10.81 23.89
CA VAL A 243 -28.54 -10.64 25.21
C VAL A 243 -28.70 -9.18 25.63
N ALA A 244 -27.95 -8.27 25.01
CA ALA A 244 -28.01 -6.83 25.24
C ALA A 244 -27.82 -6.03 23.94
N THR A 245 -28.06 -4.72 24.03
CA THR A 245 -28.00 -3.78 22.89
C THR A 245 -27.18 -2.54 23.28
N THR A 246 -26.06 -2.76 23.95
CA THR A 246 -25.16 -1.70 24.42
C THR A 246 -24.31 -1.13 23.30
N GLY A 247 -24.17 -1.85 22.18
CA GLY A 247 -23.29 -1.50 21.08
C GLY A 247 -21.88 -2.08 21.22
N ASP A 248 -21.58 -2.75 22.34
CA ASP A 248 -20.34 -3.51 22.53
C ASP A 248 -20.62 -5.02 22.34
N PRO A 249 -20.12 -5.65 21.27
CA PRO A 249 -20.31 -7.08 21.02
C PRO A 249 -19.93 -7.97 22.20
N ALA A 250 -18.87 -7.63 22.95
CA ALA A 250 -18.40 -8.45 24.08
C ALA A 250 -19.40 -8.48 25.25
N THR A 251 -20.19 -7.42 25.41
CA THR A 251 -21.29 -7.32 26.38
C THR A 251 -22.61 -7.84 25.79
N ASP A 252 -22.80 -7.64 24.50
CA ASP A 252 -24.07 -7.89 23.82
C ASP A 252 -24.31 -9.34 23.46
N TYR A 253 -23.27 -10.18 23.32
CA TYR A 253 -23.41 -11.57 22.89
C TYR A 253 -22.90 -12.59 23.91
N VAL A 254 -23.57 -13.75 23.93
CA VAL A 254 -23.14 -14.95 24.68
C VAL A 254 -23.15 -16.17 23.78
N ILE A 255 -22.32 -17.16 24.11
CA ILE A 255 -22.36 -18.47 23.47
C ILE A 255 -23.44 -19.33 24.12
N ALA A 256 -24.37 -19.85 23.30
CA ALA A 256 -25.43 -20.75 23.72
C ALA A 256 -25.78 -21.77 22.63
N ALA A 257 -26.60 -22.78 22.97
CA ALA A 257 -27.11 -23.72 21.97
C ALA A 257 -28.02 -23.02 20.96
N ALA A 258 -27.83 -23.27 19.67
CA ALA A 258 -28.49 -22.53 18.60
C ALA A 258 -30.03 -22.63 18.63
N THR A 259 -30.69 -21.50 18.42
CA THR A 259 -32.15 -21.32 18.48
C THR A 259 -32.74 -20.66 17.22
N PRO A 260 -32.42 -21.12 15.99
CA PRO A 260 -32.90 -20.49 14.77
C PRO A 260 -34.44 -20.39 14.72
N GLY A 261 -34.97 -19.20 14.46
CA GLY A 261 -36.38 -18.82 14.51
C GLY A 261 -36.98 -18.74 15.92
N GLY A 262 -36.17 -18.94 16.95
CA GLY A 262 -36.55 -19.07 18.35
C GLY A 262 -36.29 -17.81 19.17
N VAL A 263 -36.27 -17.99 20.50
CA VAL A 263 -35.91 -16.94 21.45
C VAL A 263 -34.49 -17.22 21.95
N ASN A 264 -33.61 -16.23 21.80
CA ASN A 264 -32.25 -16.27 22.33
C ASN A 264 -32.22 -16.61 23.83
N ALA A 265 -31.16 -17.29 24.25
CA ALA A 265 -30.83 -17.47 25.65
C ALA A 265 -30.48 -16.14 26.30
N GLU A 266 -30.85 -15.94 27.57
CA GLU A 266 -30.52 -14.72 28.34
C GLU A 266 -29.09 -14.72 28.91
N ARG A 267 -28.39 -15.86 28.83
CA ARG A 267 -27.03 -16.06 29.36
C ARG A 267 -26.39 -17.29 28.71
N THR A 268 -25.07 -17.43 28.83
CA THR A 268 -24.37 -18.62 28.34
C THR A 268 -24.97 -19.91 28.90
N THR A 269 -25.16 -20.89 28.02
CA THR A 269 -25.63 -22.23 28.41
C THR A 269 -24.51 -23.25 28.48
N VAL A 270 -23.26 -22.86 28.21
CA VAL A 270 -22.08 -23.73 28.33
C VAL A 270 -21.92 -24.12 29.80
N ARG A 271 -22.30 -25.35 30.15
CA ARG A 271 -22.21 -25.85 31.52
C ARG A 271 -20.81 -26.37 31.79
N GLN A 272 -20.00 -25.60 32.49
CA GLN A 272 -18.70 -26.06 33.00
C GLN A 272 -18.87 -26.95 34.24
N ASP A 273 -18.24 -28.12 34.28
CA ASP A 273 -18.12 -28.95 35.48
C ASP A 273 -16.86 -28.62 36.29
N ARG A 274 -16.89 -27.46 36.96
CA ARG A 274 -15.80 -27.06 37.85
C ARG A 274 -15.61 -27.98 39.07
N SER A 275 -16.56 -28.89 39.32
CA SER A 275 -16.60 -29.73 40.53
C SER A 275 -15.89 -31.07 40.39
N SER A 276 -15.48 -31.46 39.17
CA SER A 276 -14.82 -32.76 38.94
C SER A 276 -13.42 -32.81 39.55
N GLY A 277 -12.67 -31.70 39.49
CA GLY A 277 -11.24 -31.68 39.82
C GLY A 277 -10.35 -32.30 38.74
N VAL A 278 -10.90 -32.84 37.65
CA VAL A 278 -10.09 -33.37 36.54
C VAL A 278 -9.69 -32.23 35.61
N ARG A 279 -8.41 -32.15 35.24
CA ARG A 279 -7.84 -31.16 34.34
C ARG A 279 -6.93 -31.82 33.31
N ILE A 280 -6.76 -31.15 32.17
CA ILE A 280 -5.67 -31.43 31.23
C ILE A 280 -4.40 -30.90 31.90
N ASP A 281 -3.53 -31.81 32.32
CA ASP A 281 -2.33 -31.49 33.12
C ASP A 281 -1.10 -31.28 32.24
N GLU A 282 -0.97 -32.05 31.16
CA GLU A 282 0.13 -31.96 30.21
C GLU A 282 -0.37 -32.33 28.82
N PHE A 283 0.07 -31.62 27.77
CA PHE A 283 -0.19 -32.05 26.40
C PHE A 283 0.95 -31.63 25.46
N ALA A 284 1.19 -32.47 24.45
CA ALA A 284 2.10 -32.15 23.35
C ALA A 284 1.45 -32.61 22.05
N ALA A 285 1.51 -31.77 21.03
CA ALA A 285 0.95 -32.05 19.71
C ALA A 285 1.86 -32.96 18.87
N TYR A 286 3.11 -33.13 19.28
CA TYR A 286 4.14 -33.95 18.63
C TYR A 286 5.27 -34.20 19.63
N GLY A 287 6.24 -35.00 19.25
CA GLY A 287 7.42 -35.31 20.06
C GLY A 287 8.66 -35.56 19.21
N SER A 288 9.76 -35.96 19.85
CA SER A 288 11.04 -36.20 19.16
C SER A 288 11.00 -37.32 18.11
N HIS A 289 9.97 -38.16 18.12
CA HIS A 289 9.77 -39.27 17.15
C HIS A 289 8.76 -38.92 16.04
N GLY A 290 8.45 -37.63 15.87
CA GLY A 290 7.61 -37.10 14.81
C GLY A 290 6.16 -36.87 15.24
N ASP A 291 5.31 -36.58 14.25
CA ASP A 291 3.96 -36.06 14.47
C ASP A 291 3.03 -37.05 15.18
N GLY A 292 3.28 -38.36 15.10
CA GLY A 292 2.48 -39.36 15.83
C GLY A 292 2.85 -39.50 17.31
N ASP A 293 3.95 -38.88 17.75
CA ASP A 293 4.46 -38.94 19.13
C ASP A 293 3.81 -37.88 20.03
N ASP A 294 2.49 -37.69 19.88
CA ASP A 294 1.68 -36.73 20.61
C ASP A 294 0.96 -37.38 21.81
N PHE A 295 0.50 -36.59 22.78
CA PHE A 295 -0.27 -37.11 23.91
C PHE A 295 -1.04 -36.03 24.68
N VAL A 296 -2.02 -36.50 25.45
CA VAL A 296 -2.75 -35.71 26.44
C VAL A 296 -2.72 -36.45 27.77
N GLU A 297 -2.39 -35.74 28.84
CA GLU A 297 -2.48 -36.25 30.19
C GLU A 297 -3.60 -35.56 30.96
N LEU A 298 -4.44 -36.36 31.60
CA LEU A 298 -5.45 -35.88 32.54
C LEU A 298 -4.99 -36.12 33.96
N ARG A 299 -5.22 -35.16 34.86
CA ARG A 299 -4.96 -35.31 36.29
C ARG A 299 -6.17 -34.94 37.12
N ASN A 300 -6.43 -35.73 38.15
CA ASN A 300 -7.40 -35.37 39.17
C ASN A 300 -6.74 -34.51 40.27
N THR A 301 -6.95 -33.21 40.21
CA THR A 301 -6.51 -32.22 41.22
C THR A 301 -7.52 -32.04 42.37
N GLY A 302 -8.67 -32.74 42.32
CA GLY A 302 -9.69 -32.72 43.36
C GLY A 302 -9.35 -33.60 44.57
N ASP A 303 -10.30 -33.68 45.51
CA ASP A 303 -10.18 -34.44 46.76
C ASP A 303 -10.94 -35.79 46.75
N ARG A 304 -11.61 -36.10 45.64
CA ARG A 304 -12.44 -37.29 45.45
C ARG A 304 -12.10 -38.01 44.16
N ALA A 305 -12.27 -39.34 44.16
CA ALA A 305 -12.16 -40.12 42.93
C ALA A 305 -13.28 -39.77 41.95
N VAL A 306 -12.96 -39.74 40.66
CA VAL A 306 -13.88 -39.38 39.56
C VAL A 306 -14.05 -40.56 38.65
N ASP A 307 -15.31 -40.87 38.32
CA ASP A 307 -15.67 -41.89 37.32
C ASP A 307 -15.66 -41.26 35.94
N LEU A 308 -14.82 -41.80 35.05
CA LEU A 308 -14.62 -41.33 33.69
C LEU A 308 -15.54 -42.03 32.67
N ASP A 309 -16.51 -42.85 33.11
CA ASP A 309 -17.45 -43.51 32.21
C ASP A 309 -18.19 -42.51 31.31
N GLY A 310 -18.08 -42.72 30.00
CA GLY A 310 -18.71 -41.88 28.98
C GLY A 310 -18.11 -40.48 28.82
N TRP A 311 -17.00 -40.15 29.51
CA TRP A 311 -16.27 -38.91 29.26
C TRP A 311 -15.70 -38.92 27.85
N GLN A 312 -15.55 -37.74 27.26
CA GLN A 312 -15.14 -37.58 25.87
C GLN A 312 -14.00 -36.58 25.77
N LEU A 313 -12.91 -36.97 25.12
CA LEU A 313 -11.82 -36.08 24.72
C LEU A 313 -11.90 -35.83 23.22
N PHE A 314 -11.94 -34.57 22.84
CA PHE A 314 -11.93 -34.13 21.44
C PHE A 314 -10.63 -33.39 21.15
N ARG A 315 -10.21 -33.41 19.88
CA ARG A 315 -9.18 -32.51 19.35
C ARG A 315 -9.82 -31.33 18.62
N CYS A 316 -9.13 -30.19 18.58
CA CYS A 316 -9.40 -29.13 17.63
C CYS A 316 -8.40 -29.20 16.46
N THR A 317 -8.85 -28.95 15.23
CA THR A 317 -8.05 -29.02 13.98
C THR A 317 -7.15 -27.79 13.78
N ALA A 318 -6.29 -27.77 12.74
CA ALA A 318 -5.52 -26.58 12.31
C ALA A 318 -6.34 -25.31 12.21
N THR A 319 -7.57 -25.42 11.70
CA THR A 319 -8.50 -24.30 11.49
C THR A 319 -9.25 -23.91 12.78
N GLY A 320 -8.83 -24.48 13.90
CA GLY A 320 -9.44 -24.33 15.21
C GLY A 320 -10.84 -24.90 15.27
N ARG A 321 -11.15 -26.01 14.58
CA ARG A 321 -12.53 -26.53 14.51
C ARG A 321 -12.76 -27.75 15.38
N LEU A 322 -13.99 -27.82 15.90
CA LEU A 322 -14.45 -28.90 16.77
C LEU A 322 -15.73 -29.53 16.22
N THR A 323 -15.57 -30.47 15.29
CA THR A 323 -16.65 -31.24 14.68
C THR A 323 -16.90 -32.55 15.41
N SER A 324 -18.03 -33.21 15.13
CA SER A 324 -18.42 -34.44 15.83
C SER A 324 -17.50 -35.63 15.56
N ASP A 325 -16.79 -35.65 14.43
CA ASP A 325 -15.78 -36.63 14.06
C ASP A 325 -14.38 -36.36 14.67
N ALA A 326 -14.20 -35.24 15.37
CA ALA A 326 -12.95 -34.91 16.07
C ALA A 326 -12.79 -35.63 17.43
N LEU A 327 -13.76 -36.46 17.83
CA LEU A 327 -13.71 -37.27 19.04
C LEU A 327 -12.50 -38.23 19.01
N GLN A 328 -11.59 -38.08 19.97
CA GLN A 328 -10.36 -38.87 20.08
C GLN A 328 -10.49 -40.04 21.04
N TRP A 329 -11.19 -39.85 22.16
CA TRP A 329 -11.27 -40.87 23.20
C TRP A 329 -12.62 -40.82 23.94
N THR A 330 -13.11 -41.99 24.33
CA THR A 330 -14.27 -42.14 25.22
C THR A 330 -13.90 -43.00 26.41
N GLY A 331 -14.10 -42.50 27.62
CA GLY A 331 -13.73 -43.18 28.86
C GLY A 331 -14.59 -44.41 29.12
N SER A 332 -13.97 -45.45 29.70
CA SER A 332 -14.58 -46.76 29.95
C SER A 332 -14.52 -47.14 31.44
N ALA A 333 -15.52 -46.74 32.24
CA ALA A 333 -15.71 -47.06 33.67
C ALA A 333 -14.47 -47.00 34.60
N GLU A 334 -13.46 -46.24 34.20
CA GLU A 334 -12.24 -46.02 34.97
C GLU A 334 -12.49 -45.02 36.09
N ARG A 335 -11.89 -45.25 37.26
CA ARG A 335 -11.88 -44.27 38.35
C ARG A 335 -10.49 -43.67 38.52
N LEU A 336 -10.39 -42.37 38.31
CA LEU A 336 -9.18 -41.58 38.54
C LEU A 336 -9.18 -41.06 39.98
N ALA A 337 -8.29 -41.57 40.84
CA ALA A 337 -8.22 -41.14 42.24
C ALA A 337 -7.56 -39.75 42.38
N PRO A 338 -7.73 -39.05 43.52
CA PRO A 338 -7.04 -37.79 43.77
C PRO A 338 -5.52 -37.90 43.59
N GLY A 339 -4.96 -37.06 42.73
CA GLY A 339 -3.54 -37.03 42.38
C GLY A 339 -3.12 -38.00 41.28
N ASP A 340 -3.96 -38.97 40.90
CA ASP A 340 -3.67 -39.89 39.80
C ASP A 340 -3.72 -39.18 38.44
N ARG A 341 -3.01 -39.79 37.48
CA ARG A 341 -2.86 -39.33 36.10
C ARG A 341 -3.33 -40.41 35.13
N LEU A 342 -3.91 -39.98 34.01
CA LEU A 342 -4.29 -40.82 32.89
C LEU A 342 -3.59 -40.28 31.63
N VAL A 343 -2.71 -41.08 31.03
CA VAL A 343 -1.99 -40.71 29.81
C VAL A 343 -2.69 -41.30 28.59
N ILE A 344 -3.18 -40.43 27.71
CA ILE A 344 -3.82 -40.78 26.44
C ILE A 344 -2.82 -40.46 25.33
N GLY A 345 -2.15 -41.49 24.81
CA GLY A 345 -1.12 -41.35 23.79
C GLY A 345 -1.67 -41.34 22.36
N GLY A 346 -0.97 -40.65 21.48
CA GLY A 346 -1.16 -40.65 20.04
C GLY A 346 -0.93 -42.00 19.35
N PRO A 347 -1.12 -42.06 18.02
CA PRO A 347 -0.92 -43.28 17.24
C PRO A 347 0.55 -43.75 17.23
N GLY A 348 1.50 -42.84 17.37
CA GLY A 348 2.95 -43.10 17.38
C GLY A 348 3.64 -42.91 18.74
N PHE A 349 2.92 -42.50 19.78
CA PHE A 349 3.53 -42.18 21.08
C PHE A 349 4.34 -43.35 21.68
N GLU A 350 5.60 -43.14 22.04
CA GLU A 350 6.45 -44.25 22.49
C GLU A 350 6.37 -44.52 24.00
N GLY A 351 5.83 -43.57 24.76
CA GLY A 351 5.69 -43.66 26.22
C GLY A 351 4.63 -44.66 26.70
N ARG A 352 4.61 -44.88 28.03
CA ARG A 352 3.53 -45.64 28.67
C ARG A 352 2.26 -44.82 28.64
N SER A 353 1.19 -45.40 28.12
CA SER A 353 -0.13 -44.79 28.01
C SER A 353 -1.19 -45.75 28.53
N ASP A 354 -2.24 -45.20 29.11
CA ASP A 354 -3.42 -45.93 29.57
C ASP A 354 -4.45 -46.12 28.44
N ALA A 355 -4.48 -45.17 27.49
CA ALA A 355 -5.30 -45.24 26.28
C ALA A 355 -4.55 -44.72 25.05
N ARG A 356 -5.09 -45.00 23.86
CA ARG A 356 -4.53 -44.61 22.57
C ARG A 356 -5.56 -43.97 21.65
N THR A 357 -5.16 -42.92 20.96
CA THR A 357 -5.94 -42.31 19.87
C THR A 357 -5.48 -42.88 18.51
N SER A 358 -6.34 -42.75 17.49
CA SER A 358 -6.03 -43.17 16.12
C SER A 358 -5.58 -42.02 15.22
N VAL A 359 -5.76 -40.78 15.67
CA VAL A 359 -5.41 -39.56 14.93
C VAL A 359 -4.52 -38.72 15.83
N SER A 360 -3.46 -38.18 15.26
CA SER A 360 -2.55 -37.29 15.97
C SER A 360 -3.18 -35.90 16.18
N LEU A 361 -2.73 -35.23 17.23
CA LEU A 361 -2.93 -33.81 17.52
C LEU A 361 -2.02 -32.89 16.68
N ALA A 362 -0.97 -33.42 16.05
CA ALA A 362 0.02 -32.67 15.29
C ALA A 362 -0.63 -31.90 14.15
N ASP A 363 -0.47 -30.59 14.20
CA ASP A 363 -0.99 -29.65 13.23
C ASP A 363 -0.29 -28.29 13.45
N ALA A 364 -0.48 -27.33 12.53
CA ALA A 364 0.06 -25.97 12.66
C ALA A 364 -0.47 -25.23 13.91
N GLY A 365 -1.63 -25.66 14.41
CA GLY A 365 -2.17 -25.28 15.70
C GLY A 365 -3.06 -26.40 16.23
N SER A 366 -2.98 -26.68 17.52
CA SER A 366 -3.59 -27.85 18.15
C SER A 366 -4.36 -27.48 19.40
N GLY A 367 -5.39 -28.24 19.73
CA GLY A 367 -6.12 -28.03 20.97
C GLY A 367 -6.89 -29.27 21.38
N VAL A 368 -7.26 -29.32 22.65
CA VAL A 368 -8.00 -30.44 23.23
C VAL A 368 -9.12 -29.95 24.13
N LEU A 369 -10.26 -30.63 24.06
CA LEU A 369 -11.45 -30.30 24.85
C LEU A 369 -12.00 -31.56 25.51
N LEU A 370 -12.24 -31.48 26.81
CA LEU A 370 -12.72 -32.58 27.65
C LEU A 370 -14.16 -32.34 28.09
N ARG A 371 -15.04 -33.35 27.89
CA ARG A 371 -16.42 -33.36 28.38
C ARG A 371 -16.67 -34.53 29.33
N ASP A 372 -17.54 -34.31 30.31
CA ASP A 372 -18.03 -35.39 31.17
C ASP A 372 -19.06 -36.27 30.45
N GLY A 373 -19.45 -37.39 31.06
CA GLY A 373 -20.48 -38.30 30.52
C GLY A 373 -21.90 -37.70 30.38
N ARG A 374 -22.10 -36.43 30.76
CA ARG A 374 -23.34 -35.66 30.51
C ARG A 374 -23.15 -34.59 29.42
N GLY A 375 -21.99 -34.53 28.78
CA GLY A 375 -21.64 -33.54 27.77
C GLY A 375 -21.28 -32.16 28.34
N ARG A 376 -21.04 -32.03 29.64
CA ARG A 376 -20.60 -30.76 30.26
C ARG A 376 -19.11 -30.55 30.00
N LEU A 377 -18.72 -29.32 29.65
CA LEU A 377 -17.31 -28.93 29.49
C LEU A 377 -16.57 -29.11 30.82
N VAL A 378 -15.49 -29.87 30.84
CA VAL A 378 -14.66 -30.09 32.03
C VAL A 378 -13.44 -29.20 32.01
N ASP A 379 -12.67 -29.27 30.92
CA ASP A 379 -11.45 -28.50 30.71
C ASP A 379 -11.16 -28.40 29.21
N ARG A 380 -10.35 -27.43 28.82
CA ARG A 380 -9.87 -27.25 27.45
C ARG A 380 -8.59 -26.44 27.44
N VAL A 381 -7.75 -26.66 26.42
CA VAL A 381 -6.56 -25.85 26.16
C VAL A 381 -6.28 -25.85 24.66
N ALA A 382 -5.76 -24.75 24.15
CA ALA A 382 -5.41 -24.56 22.76
C ALA A 382 -4.03 -23.93 22.63
N ALA A 383 -3.22 -24.40 21.69
CA ALA A 383 -1.97 -23.81 21.27
C ALA A 383 -2.03 -23.51 19.76
N TYR A 384 -2.18 -22.24 19.40
CA TYR A 384 -2.30 -21.80 18.00
C TYR A 384 -1.45 -20.55 17.76
N PRO A 385 -0.88 -20.38 16.54
CA PRO A 385 -0.10 -19.19 16.22
C PRO A 385 -0.97 -17.92 16.15
N TYR A 386 -2.19 -18.03 15.60
CA TYR A 386 -3.10 -16.89 15.43
C TYR A 386 -4.59 -17.28 15.49
N ALA A 387 -4.98 -18.32 14.74
CA ALA A 387 -6.38 -18.75 14.64
C ALA A 387 -7.03 -19.04 15.99
N ASP A 388 -8.33 -18.74 16.10
CA ASP A 388 -9.13 -19.07 17.27
C ASP A 388 -9.70 -20.50 17.19
N SER A 389 -9.96 -21.07 18.36
CA SER A 389 -10.39 -22.46 18.53
C SER A 389 -11.38 -22.62 19.69
N PRO A 390 -12.43 -23.48 19.58
CA PRO A 390 -13.32 -23.85 20.69
C PRO A 390 -12.59 -24.47 21.87
N CYS A 391 -11.39 -25.01 21.64
CA CYS A 391 -10.52 -25.55 22.69
C CYS A 391 -9.84 -24.44 23.52
N GLN A 392 -10.00 -23.17 23.17
CA GLN A 392 -9.39 -22.04 23.87
C GLN A 392 -10.35 -21.35 24.85
N ASN A 393 -9.83 -20.60 25.82
CA ASN A 393 -10.63 -19.93 26.84
C ASN A 393 -10.88 -18.45 26.51
N GLY A 394 -11.95 -18.18 25.75
CA GLY A 394 -12.25 -16.81 25.32
C GLY A 394 -11.25 -16.37 24.27
N ASP A 395 -10.45 -15.34 24.56
CA ASP A 395 -9.34 -14.91 23.68
C ASP A 395 -8.02 -15.65 23.97
N ASP A 396 -7.94 -16.32 25.13
CA ASP A 396 -6.71 -16.88 25.66
C ASP A 396 -6.38 -18.24 25.05
N LYS A 397 -5.15 -18.35 24.56
CA LYS A 397 -4.54 -19.52 23.93
C LYS A 397 -3.03 -19.47 24.08
N LEU A 398 -2.41 -20.64 24.12
CA LEU A 398 -0.96 -20.80 24.17
C LEU A 398 -0.34 -20.51 22.80
N PRO A 399 0.90 -20.00 22.74
CA PRO A 399 1.65 -19.89 21.48
C PRO A 399 1.92 -21.31 20.95
N ALA A 400 1.94 -21.53 19.63
CA ALA A 400 2.23 -22.85 19.05
C ALA A 400 3.74 -23.04 18.78
N VAL A 401 4.55 -23.15 19.84
CA VAL A 401 6.02 -22.99 19.76
C VAL A 401 6.84 -24.12 20.43
N LEU A 402 6.26 -25.32 20.59
CA LEU A 402 7.00 -26.45 21.15
C LEU A 402 8.18 -26.83 20.23
N ASP A 403 9.31 -27.17 20.82
CA ASP A 403 10.46 -27.70 20.11
C ASP A 403 10.48 -29.24 20.20
N ALA A 404 10.28 -29.90 19.05
CA ALA A 404 10.28 -31.36 18.96
C ALA A 404 11.66 -31.95 19.28
N ALA A 405 12.74 -31.24 18.93
CA ALA A 405 14.11 -31.69 19.15
C ALA A 405 14.51 -31.70 20.65
N ALA A 406 13.92 -30.81 21.46
CA ALA A 406 14.03 -30.78 22.91
C ALA A 406 12.96 -31.62 23.64
N ASP A 407 12.09 -32.32 22.88
CA ASP A 407 11.01 -33.18 23.39
C ASP A 407 10.12 -32.45 24.42
N GLU A 408 9.63 -31.27 24.04
CA GLU A 408 8.86 -30.38 24.91
C GLU A 408 7.35 -30.65 24.95
N SER A 409 6.69 -30.21 26.02
CA SER A 409 5.24 -30.19 26.19
C SER A 409 4.77 -28.93 26.93
N TYR A 410 3.47 -28.61 26.78
CA TYR A 410 2.82 -27.67 27.68
C TYR A 410 2.45 -28.39 28.97
N GLN A 411 2.94 -27.88 30.10
CA GLN A 411 2.76 -28.47 31.42
C GLN A 411 2.06 -27.48 32.35
N ARG A 412 0.94 -27.91 32.93
CA ARG A 412 0.14 -27.08 33.83
C ARG A 412 0.84 -26.90 35.17
N THR A 413 0.99 -25.65 35.60
CA THR A 413 1.54 -25.22 36.90
C THR A 413 0.50 -24.49 37.75
N GLY A 414 -0.53 -23.91 37.12
CA GLY A 414 -1.56 -23.07 37.75
C GLY A 414 -3.00 -23.56 37.52
N THR A 415 -3.94 -22.82 38.12
CA THR A 415 -5.40 -23.02 37.95
C THR A 415 -6.17 -21.70 37.96
N SER A 416 -5.56 -20.62 37.51
CA SER A 416 -6.15 -19.29 37.38
C SER A 416 -7.33 -19.29 36.38
N GLY A 417 -7.31 -20.20 35.41
CA GLY A 417 -8.23 -20.24 34.28
C GLY A 417 -7.76 -19.40 33.08
N VAL A 418 -6.55 -18.85 33.15
CA VAL A 418 -5.81 -18.25 32.04
C VAL A 418 -4.68 -19.23 31.71
N ASP A 419 -4.78 -19.88 30.57
CA ASP A 419 -3.84 -20.88 30.09
C ASP A 419 -2.42 -20.31 29.98
N ALA A 420 -2.24 -19.07 29.52
CA ALA A 420 -0.93 -18.42 29.47
C ALA A 420 -0.23 -18.28 30.85
N ASP A 421 -1.01 -18.15 31.94
CA ASP A 421 -0.49 -18.11 33.31
C ASP A 421 -0.38 -19.51 33.94
N ASP A 422 -1.18 -20.46 33.43
CA ASP A 422 -1.35 -21.77 34.02
C ASP A 422 -0.44 -22.84 33.40
N PHE A 423 0.20 -22.59 32.26
CA PHE A 423 1.08 -23.53 31.57
C PHE A 423 2.50 -22.98 31.39
N VAL A 424 3.48 -23.87 31.47
CA VAL A 424 4.87 -23.62 31.07
C VAL A 424 5.27 -24.61 29.99
N ILE A 425 6.33 -24.31 29.24
CA ILE A 425 6.92 -25.26 28.28
C ILE A 425 8.15 -25.88 28.94
N ALA A 426 8.22 -27.22 28.94
CA ALA A 426 9.34 -27.97 29.53
C ALA A 426 9.45 -29.36 28.88
N PRO A 427 10.58 -30.08 29.07
CA PRO A 427 10.73 -31.45 28.63
C PRO A 427 9.63 -32.36 29.17
N ARG A 428 9.10 -33.25 28.33
CA ARG A 428 7.92 -34.07 28.60
C ARG A 428 8.01 -34.92 29.87
N THR A 429 6.89 -35.00 30.61
CA THR A 429 6.77 -35.77 31.86
C THR A 429 5.57 -36.74 31.94
N PRO A 430 5.22 -37.49 30.88
CA PRO A 430 4.02 -38.34 30.89
C PRO A 430 4.04 -39.37 32.04
N GLY A 431 3.02 -39.32 32.89
CA GLY A 431 2.86 -40.16 34.08
C GLY A 431 3.70 -39.73 35.29
N ALA A 432 4.49 -38.66 35.17
CA ALA A 432 5.32 -38.08 36.22
C ALA A 432 4.79 -36.70 36.64
N ALA A 433 5.46 -36.01 37.57
CA ALA A 433 5.02 -34.68 37.98
C ALA A 433 5.54 -33.61 37.02
N ASN A 434 4.67 -32.70 36.61
CA ASN A 434 5.01 -31.53 35.81
C ASN A 434 6.15 -30.71 36.41
N ALA A 435 6.94 -30.10 35.54
CA ALA A 435 7.84 -29.01 35.82
C ALA A 435 7.07 -27.82 36.44
N ARG A 436 7.82 -26.97 37.17
CA ARG A 436 7.28 -25.74 37.78
C ARG A 436 7.73 -24.48 37.07
N ASP A 437 8.90 -24.56 36.46
CA ASP A 437 9.56 -23.48 35.77
C ASP A 437 9.67 -23.87 34.29
N SER A 438 9.59 -22.89 33.41
CA SER A 438 9.76 -23.09 31.97
C SER A 438 11.23 -23.36 31.65
N ASP A 439 11.50 -24.27 30.72
CA ASP A 439 12.82 -24.57 30.15
C ASP A 439 12.76 -24.53 28.61
N ALA A 440 11.89 -23.66 28.09
CA ALA A 440 11.57 -23.56 26.68
C ALA A 440 12.79 -23.14 25.83
N VAL A 441 13.05 -23.87 24.74
CA VAL A 441 14.06 -23.48 23.74
C VAL A 441 13.71 -22.12 23.13
N PHE A 442 12.43 -21.88 22.81
CA PHE A 442 11.97 -20.66 22.16
C PHE A 442 12.01 -19.42 23.08
N GLY A 443 11.94 -19.60 24.41
CA GLY A 443 11.87 -18.51 25.38
C GLY A 443 13.22 -17.94 25.81
N SER A 444 14.32 -18.51 25.33
CA SER A 444 15.67 -18.13 25.74
C SER A 444 16.24 -17.03 24.81
N PRO A 445 16.39 -15.78 25.29
CA PRO A 445 17.00 -14.73 24.47
C PRO A 445 18.43 -15.12 24.09
N PHE A 446 18.78 -14.90 22.82
CA PHE A 446 20.12 -15.14 22.31
C PHE A 446 20.89 -13.82 22.21
N GLU A 447 22.03 -13.77 22.87
CA GLU A 447 22.96 -12.63 22.79
C GLU A 447 24.34 -13.15 22.42
N TYR A 448 24.98 -12.46 21.48
CA TYR A 448 26.37 -12.73 21.18
C TYR A 448 27.28 -12.27 22.34
N PRO A 449 28.33 -13.02 22.68
CA PRO A 449 29.36 -12.52 23.58
C PRO A 449 30.14 -11.36 22.92
N ASP A 450 30.73 -10.48 23.75
CA ASP A 450 31.56 -9.35 23.29
C ASP A 450 32.64 -9.74 22.26
N ALA A 451 33.16 -10.97 22.39
CA ALA A 451 34.09 -11.56 21.44
C ALA A 451 33.45 -12.82 20.84
N VAL A 452 32.91 -12.68 19.63
CA VAL A 452 32.30 -13.79 18.90
C VAL A 452 33.37 -14.81 18.49
N GLY A 453 33.15 -16.06 18.85
CA GLY A 453 34.01 -17.19 18.50
C GLY A 453 33.63 -17.75 17.13
N VAL A 454 32.84 -18.82 17.13
CA VAL A 454 32.31 -19.43 15.90
C VAL A 454 30.87 -18.98 15.68
N ALA A 455 30.52 -18.67 14.44
CA ALA A 455 29.18 -18.25 14.04
C ALA A 455 28.91 -18.64 12.57
N VAL A 456 27.66 -18.56 12.14
CA VAL A 456 27.29 -18.76 10.73
C VAL A 456 27.84 -17.60 9.89
N SER A 457 28.77 -17.88 8.97
CA SER A 457 29.31 -16.88 8.03
C SER A 457 28.46 -16.73 6.79
N GLU A 458 27.94 -17.82 6.25
CA GLU A 458 27.23 -17.81 4.98
C GLU A 458 26.15 -18.88 4.94
N ILE A 459 25.02 -18.56 4.33
CA ILE A 459 23.93 -19.51 4.10
C ILE A 459 23.29 -19.29 2.71
N ALA A 460 23.01 -20.40 2.01
CA ALA A 460 22.38 -20.41 0.71
C ALA A 460 21.28 -21.47 0.65
N THR A 461 20.14 -21.12 0.06
CA THR A 461 18.94 -21.95 0.01
C THR A 461 18.42 -22.12 -1.42
N ASP A 462 19.30 -22.16 -2.43
CA ASP A 462 18.84 -22.29 -3.81
C ASP A 462 18.01 -23.58 -4.00
N PRO A 463 16.88 -23.48 -4.74
CA PRO A 463 16.11 -24.66 -5.11
C PRO A 463 16.91 -25.55 -6.07
N ALA A 464 16.37 -26.74 -6.36
CA ALA A 464 16.89 -27.56 -7.45
C ALA A 464 16.93 -26.75 -8.76
N VAL A 465 17.95 -26.99 -9.59
CA VAL A 465 18.12 -26.31 -10.90
C VAL A 465 17.01 -26.64 -11.91
N ASP A 466 16.14 -27.60 -11.60
CA ASP A 466 14.96 -27.91 -12.40
C ASP A 466 14.09 -26.66 -12.52
N GLY A 467 14.13 -26.07 -13.71
CA GLY A 467 13.42 -24.85 -14.02
C GLY A 467 14.16 -23.54 -13.79
N MET A 468 15.46 -23.59 -13.48
CA MET A 468 16.34 -22.44 -13.62
C MET A 468 16.94 -22.37 -15.04
N PRO A 469 17.46 -21.21 -15.48
CA PRO A 469 18.16 -21.08 -16.76
C PRO A 469 19.32 -22.07 -16.93
N GLU A 470 19.62 -22.46 -18.17
CA GLU A 470 20.73 -23.37 -18.49
C GLU A 470 22.06 -22.81 -17.95
N GLY A 471 22.82 -23.64 -17.22
CA GLY A 471 24.08 -23.24 -16.59
C GLY A 471 23.95 -22.69 -15.17
N SER A 472 22.74 -22.61 -14.62
CA SER A 472 22.51 -22.29 -13.20
C SER A 472 23.17 -23.31 -12.28
N VAL A 473 23.63 -22.84 -11.12
CA VAL A 473 24.27 -23.66 -10.07
C VAL A 473 23.38 -23.64 -8.85
N GLN A 474 23.02 -24.82 -8.32
CA GLN A 474 22.30 -24.91 -7.04
C GLN A 474 23.26 -24.65 -5.88
N ARG A 475 23.11 -23.52 -5.21
CA ARG A 475 23.81 -23.19 -3.95
C ARG A 475 22.91 -23.53 -2.76
N ASN A 476 23.13 -24.70 -2.18
CA ASN A 476 22.44 -25.10 -0.96
C ASN A 476 23.50 -25.57 0.06
N TYR A 477 23.88 -24.67 0.96
CA TYR A 477 24.92 -24.90 1.96
C TYR A 477 24.82 -23.93 3.13
N LEU A 478 25.53 -24.29 4.19
CA LEU A 478 25.79 -23.50 5.38
C LEU A 478 27.30 -23.49 5.66
N GLU A 479 27.84 -22.34 6.03
CA GLU A 479 29.21 -22.21 6.48
C GLU A 479 29.30 -21.64 7.90
N LEU A 480 30.16 -22.25 8.71
CA LEU A 480 30.60 -21.69 9.99
C LEU A 480 31.98 -21.06 9.83
N ALA A 481 32.22 -19.90 10.43
CA ALA A 481 33.53 -19.27 10.51
C ALA A 481 33.92 -18.96 11.95
N ASN A 482 35.23 -18.99 12.21
CA ASN A 482 35.80 -18.60 13.51
C ASN A 482 36.33 -17.17 13.44
N TYR A 483 35.55 -16.25 14.00
CA TYR A 483 35.86 -14.83 14.17
C TYR A 483 36.76 -14.55 15.38
N GLY A 484 37.03 -15.57 16.21
CA GLY A 484 37.90 -15.48 17.37
C GLY A 484 39.40 -15.60 17.06
N GLU A 485 40.23 -15.28 18.05
CA GLU A 485 41.70 -15.30 17.93
C GLU A 485 42.34 -16.68 18.20
N ARG A 486 41.53 -17.70 18.55
CA ARG A 486 42.02 -19.04 18.94
C ARG A 486 41.32 -20.12 18.14
N ALA A 487 42.03 -21.23 17.93
CA ALA A 487 41.41 -22.41 17.35
C ALA A 487 40.31 -22.96 18.29
N VAL A 488 39.19 -23.38 17.72
CA VAL A 488 38.04 -23.95 18.43
C VAL A 488 37.87 -25.40 18.01
N ASP A 489 37.74 -26.29 18.99
CA ASP A 489 37.35 -27.68 18.73
C ASP A 489 35.84 -27.72 18.49
N ILE A 490 35.44 -28.08 17.28
CA ILE A 490 34.02 -28.19 16.91
C ILE A 490 33.58 -29.66 16.78
N SER A 491 34.41 -30.61 17.23
CA SER A 491 34.08 -32.04 17.22
C SER A 491 32.76 -32.30 17.96
N GLY A 492 31.85 -33.02 17.32
CA GLY A 492 30.56 -33.38 17.92
C GLY A 492 29.52 -32.25 17.97
N TRP A 493 29.83 -31.06 17.45
CA TRP A 493 28.83 -30.00 17.27
C TRP A 493 27.74 -30.47 16.31
N ARG A 494 26.51 -29.97 16.49
CA ARG A 494 25.35 -30.35 15.68
C ARG A 494 24.78 -29.13 14.97
N ILE A 495 24.44 -29.33 13.70
CA ILE A 495 23.73 -28.38 12.87
C ILE A 495 22.36 -29.00 12.59
N LEU A 496 21.30 -28.37 13.10
CA LEU A 496 19.92 -28.80 12.91
C LEU A 496 19.23 -27.85 11.93
N GLY A 497 18.37 -28.38 11.07
CA GLY A 497 17.54 -27.58 10.18
C GLY A 497 16.25 -27.16 10.88
N CYS A 498 15.70 -26.03 10.48
CA CYS A 498 14.30 -25.69 10.73
C CYS A 498 13.52 -25.72 9.42
N ALA A 499 12.33 -26.33 9.45
CA ALA A 499 11.42 -26.44 8.32
C ALA A 499 10.75 -25.09 7.98
N VAL A 500 9.99 -25.06 6.89
CA VAL A 500 9.27 -23.89 6.36
C VAL A 500 8.28 -23.28 7.38
N ASP A 501 7.73 -24.11 8.27
CA ASP A 501 6.82 -23.67 9.34
C ASP A 501 7.55 -23.13 10.59
N GLY A 502 8.89 -23.10 10.56
CA GLY A 502 9.73 -22.60 11.64
C GLY A 502 10.13 -23.65 12.68
N ARG A 503 9.58 -24.88 12.63
CA ARG A 503 9.93 -25.95 13.57
C ARG A 503 11.35 -26.45 13.34
N ARG A 504 12.08 -26.67 14.44
CA ARG A 504 13.38 -27.36 14.40
C ARG A 504 13.18 -28.86 14.22
N GLU A 505 13.90 -29.42 13.26
CA GLU A 505 13.91 -30.86 13.00
C GLU A 505 14.72 -31.59 14.09
N PRO A 506 14.25 -32.74 14.60
CA PRO A 506 14.94 -33.49 15.67
C PRO A 506 16.25 -34.12 15.20
N ASP A 507 16.31 -34.52 13.93
CA ASP A 507 17.50 -35.09 13.32
C ASP A 507 18.45 -33.98 12.83
N PRO A 508 19.75 -34.03 13.18
CA PRO A 508 20.70 -33.03 12.71
C PRO A 508 20.99 -33.21 11.23
N LEU A 509 21.05 -32.09 10.48
CA LEU A 509 21.57 -32.07 9.11
C LEU A 509 23.00 -32.59 9.06
N VAL A 510 23.83 -32.16 10.02
CA VAL A 510 25.23 -32.57 10.17
C VAL A 510 25.58 -32.71 11.65
N THR A 511 26.27 -33.79 12.00
CA THR A 511 27.08 -33.87 13.22
C THR A 511 28.54 -33.76 12.82
N VAL A 512 29.24 -32.76 13.36
CA VAL A 512 30.63 -32.46 13.01
C VAL A 512 31.54 -33.64 13.41
N PRO A 513 32.37 -34.17 12.48
CA PRO A 513 33.23 -35.32 12.77
C PRO A 513 34.25 -35.08 13.88
N ASP A 514 34.62 -36.16 14.58
CA ASP A 514 35.68 -36.14 15.59
C ASP A 514 37.01 -35.59 15.04
N GLY A 515 37.63 -34.69 15.80
CA GLY A 515 38.92 -34.08 15.49
C GLY A 515 38.84 -32.81 14.62
N ALA A 516 37.64 -32.32 14.32
CA ALA A 516 37.44 -31.07 13.60
C ALA A 516 37.86 -29.86 14.46
N GLN A 517 38.79 -29.06 13.93
CA GLN A 517 39.35 -27.89 14.58
C GLN A 517 39.24 -26.70 13.65
N LEU A 518 38.57 -25.63 14.08
CA LEU A 518 38.45 -24.39 13.34
C LEU A 518 39.54 -23.41 13.79
N PRO A 519 40.64 -23.20 13.04
CA PRO A 519 41.60 -22.15 13.37
C PRO A 519 40.96 -20.75 13.27
N PRO A 520 41.59 -19.69 13.78
CA PRO A 520 41.16 -18.32 13.53
C PRO A 520 41.01 -18.08 12.02
N GLN A 521 39.88 -17.51 11.58
CA GLN A 521 39.54 -17.32 10.17
C GLN A 521 39.42 -18.62 9.36
N GLY A 522 39.37 -19.78 10.03
CA GLY A 522 39.01 -21.04 9.40
C GLY A 522 37.50 -21.12 9.20
N THR A 523 37.08 -21.92 8.22
CA THR A 523 35.68 -22.20 7.94
C THR A 523 35.39 -23.71 8.03
N PHE A 524 34.12 -24.04 8.27
CA PHE A 524 33.57 -25.39 8.15
C PHE A 524 32.35 -25.31 7.23
N LEU A 525 32.45 -25.94 6.07
CA LEU A 525 31.41 -25.92 5.04
C LEU A 525 30.59 -27.22 5.10
N ALA A 526 29.27 -27.07 5.30
CA ALA A 526 28.30 -28.13 5.16
C ALA A 526 27.44 -27.88 3.92
N ALA A 527 27.33 -28.83 2.99
CA ALA A 527 26.59 -28.62 1.75
C ALA A 527 25.64 -29.78 1.40
N LEU A 528 24.60 -29.48 0.65
CA LEU A 528 23.68 -30.48 0.11
C LEU A 528 24.42 -31.45 -0.81
N ALA A 529 24.26 -32.75 -0.59
CA ALA A 529 24.85 -33.80 -1.40
C ALA A 529 24.54 -33.60 -2.90
N GLU A 530 25.47 -34.02 -3.76
CA GLU A 530 25.35 -33.90 -5.22
C GLU A 530 25.40 -32.46 -5.79
N THR A 531 25.62 -31.45 -4.95
CA THR A 531 25.93 -30.08 -5.40
C THR A 531 27.43 -29.86 -5.65
N ASP A 532 27.78 -28.78 -6.36
CA ASP A 532 29.19 -28.39 -6.56
C ASP A 532 29.89 -28.02 -5.25
N ALA A 533 29.17 -27.42 -4.30
CA ALA A 533 29.68 -27.11 -2.98
C ALA A 533 30.05 -28.38 -2.20
N ALA A 534 29.28 -29.46 -2.33
CA ALA A 534 29.55 -30.75 -1.66
C ALA A 534 30.89 -31.40 -2.09
N GLN A 535 31.43 -31.07 -3.27
CA GLN A 535 32.74 -31.58 -3.69
C GLN A 535 33.90 -31.01 -2.86
N ARG A 536 33.68 -29.86 -2.19
CA ARG A 536 34.66 -29.13 -1.39
C ARG A 536 34.24 -28.97 0.07
N ALA A 537 33.08 -29.50 0.46
CA ALA A 537 32.53 -29.39 1.81
C ALA A 537 33.23 -30.33 2.80
N ASP A 538 33.32 -29.89 4.05
CA ASP A 538 33.82 -30.68 5.18
C ASP A 538 32.80 -31.74 5.62
N ALA A 539 31.52 -31.47 5.39
CA ALA A 539 30.41 -32.40 5.60
C ALA A 539 29.31 -32.23 4.55
N THR A 540 28.52 -33.27 4.35
CA THR A 540 27.39 -33.25 3.42
C THR A 540 26.10 -33.67 4.11
N TYR A 541 24.99 -33.02 3.76
CA TYR A 541 23.63 -33.40 4.19
C TYR A 541 22.76 -33.76 2.99
N THR A 542 21.65 -34.47 3.19
CA THR A 542 20.79 -34.97 2.10
C THR A 542 19.50 -34.18 1.91
N ASP A 543 18.98 -33.58 2.97
CA ASP A 543 17.73 -32.82 2.92
C ASP A 543 18.05 -31.35 2.68
N ALA A 544 17.50 -30.80 1.59
CA ALA A 544 17.78 -29.44 1.17
C ALA A 544 17.18 -28.43 2.16
N LEU A 545 17.89 -27.32 2.41
CA LEU A 545 17.28 -26.14 2.99
C LEU A 545 16.24 -25.60 2.00
N ASP A 546 14.98 -25.49 2.41
CA ASP A 546 13.88 -25.08 1.53
C ASP A 546 13.97 -23.58 1.21
N PHE A 547 13.90 -23.26 -0.08
CA PHE A 547 14.01 -21.88 -0.56
C PHE A 547 12.77 -21.03 -0.23
N LEU A 548 11.61 -21.66 0.01
CA LEU A 548 10.37 -20.98 0.44
C LEU A 548 10.39 -20.60 1.92
N GLY A 549 11.34 -21.15 2.69
CA GLY A 549 11.55 -20.81 4.09
C GLY A 549 12.40 -21.88 4.76
N ALA A 550 13.51 -21.49 5.38
CA ALA A 550 14.38 -22.42 6.10
C ALA A 550 15.12 -21.70 7.22
N GLY A 551 15.56 -22.48 8.19
CA GLY A 551 16.46 -22.00 9.23
C GLY A 551 17.51 -23.03 9.59
N VAL A 552 18.53 -22.60 10.31
CA VAL A 552 19.53 -23.49 10.91
C VAL A 552 19.76 -23.11 12.36
N TRP A 553 20.00 -24.14 13.18
CA TRP A 553 20.38 -24.04 14.58
C TRP A 553 21.71 -24.75 14.78
N VAL A 554 22.68 -24.04 15.35
CA VAL A 554 24.02 -24.55 15.62
C VAL A 554 24.19 -24.71 17.12
N GLU A 555 24.45 -25.93 17.57
CA GLU A 555 24.74 -26.24 18.97
C GLU A 555 26.09 -26.92 19.13
N ASP A 556 26.75 -26.65 20.25
CA ASP A 556 28.00 -27.31 20.61
C ASP A 556 27.77 -28.78 21.05
N ALA A 557 28.86 -29.48 21.38
CA ALA A 557 28.80 -30.89 21.78
C ALA A 557 28.03 -31.13 23.10
N ASP A 558 27.81 -30.08 23.90
CA ASP A 558 27.02 -30.11 25.14
C ASP A 558 25.55 -29.70 24.90
N GLY A 559 25.17 -29.37 23.66
CA GLY A 559 23.82 -28.95 23.27
C GLY A 559 23.53 -27.47 23.51
N VAL A 560 24.55 -26.66 23.78
CA VAL A 560 24.39 -25.21 23.99
C VAL A 560 24.33 -24.51 22.63
N ARG A 561 23.31 -23.66 22.42
CA ARG A 561 23.18 -22.83 21.21
C ARG A 561 24.41 -21.94 21.03
N VAL A 562 25.10 -22.12 19.91
CA VAL A 562 26.22 -21.28 19.48
C VAL A 562 25.75 -20.17 18.55
N ASP A 563 24.90 -20.50 17.59
CA ASP A 563 24.31 -19.56 16.64
C ASP A 563 23.04 -20.14 16.00
N SER A 564 22.30 -19.32 15.27
CA SER A 564 21.22 -19.77 14.38
C SER A 564 20.95 -18.72 13.30
N VAL A 565 20.16 -19.04 12.28
CA VAL A 565 19.62 -18.05 11.35
C VAL A 565 18.30 -18.56 10.77
N GLY A 566 17.30 -17.68 10.67
CA GLY A 566 16.05 -17.94 9.97
C GLY A 566 15.89 -17.10 8.70
N ILE A 567 15.36 -17.73 7.64
CA ILE A 567 14.97 -17.13 6.38
C ILE A 567 13.51 -17.50 6.15
N TYR A 568 12.57 -16.66 6.58
CA TYR A 568 11.14 -17.04 6.64
C TYR A 568 10.20 -16.06 5.99
N GLN A 569 10.63 -14.82 5.78
CA GLN A 569 9.75 -13.86 5.15
C GLN A 569 9.64 -14.16 3.64
N ALA A 570 8.42 -14.43 3.18
CA ALA A 570 8.07 -14.61 1.78
C ALA A 570 7.23 -13.44 1.26
N ASN A 571 7.43 -13.06 0.00
CA ASN A 571 6.87 -11.83 -0.56
C ASN A 571 5.47 -11.95 -1.18
N GLU A 572 4.50 -12.47 -0.44
CA GLU A 572 3.15 -12.63 -0.97
C GLU A 572 2.13 -12.23 0.10
N MET A 573 1.22 -11.34 -0.26
CA MET A 573 0.17 -10.70 0.56
C MET A 573 -0.87 -11.69 1.14
N ASP A 574 -0.47 -12.93 1.41
CA ASP A 574 -1.35 -14.05 1.76
C ASP A 574 -0.91 -14.77 3.05
N ARG A 575 0.09 -14.23 3.81
CA ARG A 575 0.64 -14.89 5.02
C ARG A 575 1.09 -13.91 6.10
N LEU A 576 1.34 -14.47 7.30
CA LEU A 576 2.02 -13.79 8.40
C LEU A 576 3.32 -13.16 7.91
N ASN A 577 3.49 -11.86 8.17
CA ASN A 577 4.67 -11.08 7.75
C ASN A 577 5.94 -11.43 8.53
N GLU A 578 5.82 -12.09 9.69
CA GLU A 578 6.94 -12.66 10.43
C GLU A 578 6.51 -13.94 11.17
N GLY A 579 7.10 -15.07 10.77
CA GLY A 579 6.83 -16.39 11.35
C GLY A 579 7.66 -16.65 12.60
N VAL A 580 7.12 -17.48 13.50
CA VAL A 580 7.79 -17.85 14.74
C VAL A 580 8.69 -19.07 14.48
N SER A 581 10.00 -18.97 14.73
CA SER A 581 10.94 -20.08 14.55
C SER A 581 12.07 -20.09 15.57
N ALA A 582 12.39 -21.27 16.11
CA ALA A 582 13.54 -21.45 17.01
C ALA A 582 14.88 -21.08 16.36
N CYS A 583 14.98 -21.18 15.03
CA CYS A 583 16.18 -20.82 14.29
C CYS A 583 16.33 -19.30 14.06
N THR A 584 15.29 -18.50 14.29
CA THR A 584 15.35 -17.05 14.03
C THR A 584 15.91 -16.29 15.24
N LYS A 585 16.73 -15.28 14.98
CA LYS A 585 17.14 -14.28 15.96
C LYS A 585 16.47 -12.94 15.61
N GLY A 586 15.57 -12.47 16.46
CA GLY A 586 14.82 -11.23 16.20
C GLY A 586 13.96 -11.33 14.95
N LEU A 587 14.37 -10.65 13.88
CA LEU A 587 13.62 -10.52 12.63
C LEU A 587 14.31 -11.31 11.51
N SER A 588 13.60 -12.26 10.90
CA SER A 588 14.14 -13.20 9.92
C SER A 588 14.60 -12.53 8.61
N LEU A 589 15.49 -13.23 7.91
CA LEU A 589 15.83 -12.94 6.53
C LEU A 589 14.68 -13.23 5.57
N THR A 590 14.84 -12.71 4.37
CA THR A 590 13.80 -12.57 3.37
C THR A 590 14.09 -13.44 2.15
N THR A 591 13.29 -14.47 1.89
CA THR A 591 13.61 -15.59 0.95
C THR A 591 13.99 -15.17 -0.48
N TYR A 592 13.56 -13.99 -0.92
CA TYR A 592 13.71 -13.44 -2.27
C TYR A 592 14.74 -12.30 -2.38
N GLU A 593 15.41 -11.92 -1.28
CA GLU A 593 16.47 -10.89 -1.32
C GLU A 593 17.67 -11.30 -2.19
N PRO A 594 18.16 -12.57 -2.19
CA PRO A 594 19.31 -12.94 -3.02
C PRO A 594 18.96 -13.08 -4.50
N ASP A 595 19.74 -12.43 -5.37
CA ASP A 595 19.73 -12.71 -6.81
C ASP A 595 20.48 -14.01 -7.12
N ARG A 596 19.72 -15.09 -7.20
CA ARG A 596 20.23 -16.45 -7.44
C ARG A 596 20.84 -16.64 -8.83
N LEU A 597 20.43 -15.83 -9.80
CA LEU A 597 21.00 -15.85 -11.16
C LEU A 597 22.37 -15.20 -11.19
N LEU A 598 22.60 -14.16 -10.37
CA LEU A 598 23.90 -13.54 -10.17
C LEU A 598 24.78 -14.30 -9.18
N GLY A 599 24.19 -15.23 -8.44
CA GLY A 599 24.88 -16.11 -7.53
C GLY A 599 25.08 -15.55 -6.14
N GLU A 600 24.14 -14.71 -5.73
CA GLU A 600 24.14 -14.14 -4.40
C GLU A 600 23.67 -15.15 -3.35
N THR A 601 24.22 -15.01 -2.15
CA THR A 601 23.89 -15.75 -0.94
C THR A 601 23.79 -14.76 0.23
N TYR A 602 23.39 -15.24 1.41
CA TYR A 602 23.43 -14.39 2.60
C TYR A 602 24.81 -14.47 3.26
N LEU A 603 25.48 -13.33 3.33
CA LEU A 603 26.82 -13.18 3.89
C LEU A 603 26.75 -12.41 5.20
N ARG A 604 27.39 -12.93 6.24
CA ARG A 604 27.43 -12.30 7.56
C ARG A 604 28.16 -10.95 7.48
N ALA A 605 27.53 -9.90 7.97
CA ALA A 605 28.12 -8.57 8.08
C ALA A 605 28.25 -8.07 9.52
N ARG A 606 27.38 -8.53 10.45
CA ARG A 606 27.32 -8.06 11.85
C ARG A 606 26.93 -9.19 12.82
N PHE A 607 26.86 -8.87 14.12
CA PHE A 607 26.48 -9.76 15.22
C PHE A 607 25.57 -9.03 16.23
N THR A 608 24.46 -8.48 15.76
CA THR A 608 23.48 -7.73 16.53
C THR A 608 22.48 -8.61 17.27
N GLY A 609 22.34 -9.88 16.86
CA GLY A 609 21.28 -10.77 17.36
C GLY A 609 19.94 -10.58 16.63
N VAL A 610 19.95 -9.95 15.45
CA VAL A 610 18.79 -9.80 14.57
C VAL A 610 19.20 -10.27 13.17
N ASP A 611 18.63 -11.36 12.67
CA ASP A 611 19.07 -12.02 11.43
C ASP A 611 19.13 -11.05 10.25
N ALA A 612 18.08 -10.25 10.04
CA ALA A 612 18.02 -9.27 8.95
C ALA A 612 18.98 -8.07 9.07
N ASP A 613 19.57 -7.83 10.24
CA ASP A 613 20.65 -6.84 10.42
C ASP A 613 22.03 -7.46 10.26
N ASP A 614 22.10 -8.76 10.44
CA ASP A 614 23.29 -9.54 10.62
C ASP A 614 23.87 -10.06 9.32
N PHE A 615 23.02 -10.22 8.29
CA PHE A 615 23.42 -10.60 6.96
C PHE A 615 23.14 -9.51 5.92
N VAL A 616 23.86 -9.59 4.81
CA VAL A 616 23.61 -8.87 3.55
C VAL A 616 23.66 -9.87 2.41
N VAL A 617 23.07 -9.53 1.26
CA VAL A 617 23.24 -10.35 0.05
C VAL A 617 24.46 -9.93 -0.76
N GLY A 618 25.12 -10.91 -1.38
CA GLY A 618 26.25 -10.69 -2.28
C GLY A 618 26.77 -12.01 -2.86
N GLU A 619 27.67 -11.94 -3.85
CA GLU A 619 28.26 -13.12 -4.51
C GLU A 619 28.80 -14.12 -3.48
N GLY A 620 28.36 -15.38 -3.55
CA GLY A 620 28.70 -16.39 -2.55
C GLY A 620 30.20 -16.73 -2.49
N THR A 621 30.73 -16.89 -1.28
CA THR A 621 32.15 -17.06 -0.98
C THR A 621 32.45 -18.33 -0.17
N PRO A 622 31.99 -19.52 -0.59
CA PRO A 622 32.16 -20.74 0.19
C PRO A 622 33.65 -21.09 0.35
N GLY A 623 34.10 -21.14 1.59
CA GLY A 623 35.48 -21.37 2.02
C GLY A 623 36.18 -20.12 2.56
N GLU A 624 35.52 -18.96 2.65
CA GLU A 624 36.12 -17.69 3.06
C GLU A 624 35.44 -17.12 4.32
N ALA A 625 36.19 -16.93 5.40
CA ALA A 625 35.69 -16.45 6.70
C ALA A 625 35.44 -14.93 6.77
N ASP A 626 35.40 -14.23 5.63
CA ASP A 626 35.35 -12.77 5.60
C ASP A 626 33.94 -12.26 5.92
N ALA A 627 33.84 -11.37 6.91
CA ALA A 627 32.60 -10.64 7.14
C ALA A 627 32.34 -9.68 5.98
N ALA A 628 31.19 -9.80 5.35
CA ALA A 628 30.73 -8.88 4.34
C ALA A 628 30.68 -7.45 4.90
N ARG A 629 31.00 -6.48 4.05
CA ARG A 629 31.05 -5.08 4.48
C ARG A 629 29.64 -4.54 4.66
N TRP A 630 29.22 -4.32 5.91
CA TRP A 630 28.01 -3.55 6.20
C TRP A 630 28.10 -2.12 5.66
N ARG A 631 26.99 -1.64 5.08
CA ARG A 631 26.78 -0.23 4.74
C ARG A 631 25.39 0.18 5.20
N GLU A 632 25.31 1.36 5.81
CA GLU A 632 24.02 1.96 6.10
C GLU A 632 23.31 2.29 4.78
N ARG A 633 22.12 1.72 4.57
CA ARG A 633 21.40 1.75 3.29
C ARG A 633 20.38 2.89 3.23
N THR A 634 20.10 3.56 4.35
CA THR A 634 19.14 4.68 4.46
C THR A 634 19.80 6.07 4.39
N VAL A 635 21.13 6.12 4.38
CA VAL A 635 21.89 7.37 4.37
C VAL A 635 22.44 7.63 2.98
N ALA A 636 22.18 8.84 2.46
CA ALA A 636 22.69 9.27 1.16
C ALA A 636 24.23 9.20 1.10
N ASP A 637 24.76 8.56 0.06
CA ASP A 637 26.19 8.71 -0.27
C ASP A 637 26.45 10.18 -0.64
N PRO A 638 27.44 10.88 -0.05
CA PRO A 638 27.79 12.24 -0.45
C PRO A 638 28.08 12.41 -1.95
N ALA A 639 28.47 11.33 -2.65
CA ALA A 639 28.60 11.32 -4.11
C ALA A 639 27.25 11.33 -4.83
N ALA A 640 26.22 10.69 -4.27
CA ALA A 640 24.84 10.65 -4.82
C ALA A 640 24.11 12.00 -4.69
N LEU A 641 24.55 12.86 -3.77
CA LEU A 641 24.06 14.25 -3.64
C LEU A 641 24.67 15.22 -4.67
N ARG A 642 25.42 14.71 -5.66
CA ARG A 642 25.93 15.51 -6.78
C ARG A 642 25.01 15.35 -7.98
N PRO A 643 24.74 16.43 -8.76
CA PRO A 643 23.91 16.32 -9.95
C PRO A 643 24.44 15.24 -10.90
N VAL A 644 23.58 14.29 -11.27
CA VAL A 644 23.87 13.24 -12.25
C VAL A 644 23.06 13.52 -13.52
N GLU A 645 23.76 13.64 -14.66
CA GLU A 645 23.10 13.53 -15.96
C GLU A 645 22.86 12.04 -16.22
N LEU A 646 21.59 11.65 -16.42
CA LEU A 646 21.28 10.28 -16.85
C LEU A 646 21.88 10.05 -18.24
N PRO A 647 22.53 8.90 -18.49
CA PRO A 647 23.11 8.60 -19.79
C PRO A 647 22.00 8.49 -20.84
N VAL A 648 21.90 9.48 -21.72
CA VAL A 648 21.06 9.40 -22.91
C VAL A 648 21.64 8.32 -23.82
N GLU A 649 20.89 7.28 -24.16
CA GLU A 649 21.27 6.40 -25.27
C GLU A 649 21.42 7.25 -26.53
N THR A 650 22.67 7.52 -26.91
CA THR A 650 22.96 8.37 -28.07
C THR A 650 22.58 7.65 -29.35
N ARG A 651 21.32 7.76 -29.78
CA ARG A 651 21.02 7.83 -31.21
C ARG A 651 21.26 9.27 -31.62
N THR A 652 22.23 9.45 -32.50
CA THR A 652 22.67 10.75 -33.03
C THR A 652 21.48 11.62 -33.41
N SER A 653 21.09 12.51 -32.49
CA SER A 653 20.17 13.59 -32.78
C SER A 653 20.91 14.55 -33.70
N ALA A 654 20.38 14.70 -34.91
CA ALA A 654 20.82 15.74 -35.81
C ALA A 654 20.72 17.06 -35.05
N ARG A 655 21.84 17.76 -34.87
CA ARG A 655 21.85 19.17 -34.43
C ARG A 655 21.02 19.96 -35.44
N ILE A 656 19.74 20.16 -35.14
CA ILE A 656 18.90 21.07 -35.90
C ILE A 656 19.20 22.45 -35.35
N GLY A 657 19.73 23.28 -36.25
CA GLY A 657 20.33 24.56 -35.94
C GLY A 657 19.36 25.51 -35.24
N ALA A 658 19.95 26.38 -34.42
CA ALA A 658 19.34 27.62 -33.99
C ALA A 658 18.53 28.20 -35.16
N ALA A 659 17.22 28.38 -34.94
CA ALA A 659 16.37 29.12 -35.86
C ALA A 659 17.14 30.39 -36.24
N ALA A 660 17.33 30.59 -37.55
CA ALA A 660 18.09 31.70 -38.06
C ALA A 660 17.44 33.00 -37.58
N TRP A 661 18.07 33.60 -36.57
CA TRP A 661 17.65 34.83 -35.95
C TRP A 661 17.44 35.90 -37.01
N ARG A 662 16.21 36.38 -37.15
CA ARG A 662 16.00 37.71 -37.72
C ARG A 662 16.54 38.69 -36.69
N ALA A 663 17.71 39.25 -36.95
CA ALA A 663 18.16 40.43 -36.25
C ALA A 663 17.17 41.57 -36.57
N VAL A 664 16.13 41.70 -35.75
CA VAL A 664 15.37 42.95 -35.67
C VAL A 664 16.41 44.00 -35.28
N ARG A 665 16.61 45.04 -36.11
CA ARG A 665 17.45 46.19 -35.72
C ARG A 665 16.98 46.69 -34.35
N ASP A 666 17.87 47.28 -33.55
CA ASP A 666 17.48 47.73 -32.21
C ASP A 666 16.29 48.72 -32.30
N PHE A 667 15.29 48.60 -31.42
CA PHE A 667 14.17 49.54 -31.34
C PHE A 667 14.66 51.00 -31.25
N ASP A 668 15.81 51.20 -30.60
CA ASP A 668 16.46 52.50 -30.43
C ASP A 668 17.01 53.12 -31.74
N GLU A 669 17.09 52.36 -32.83
CA GLU A 669 17.52 52.84 -34.15
C GLU A 669 16.35 53.24 -35.09
N ALA A 670 15.10 53.05 -34.66
CA ALA A 670 13.89 53.33 -35.45
C ALA A 670 13.28 54.72 -35.18
N GLU A 671 12.51 55.25 -36.13
CA GLU A 671 11.82 56.55 -35.95
C GLU A 671 10.62 56.38 -35.00
N PRO A 672 10.53 57.11 -33.87
CA PRO A 672 9.44 56.93 -32.91
C PRO A 672 8.10 57.35 -33.52
N LEU A 673 7.07 56.53 -33.29
CA LEU A 673 5.70 56.78 -33.73
C LEU A 673 4.87 57.25 -32.53
N THR A 674 4.69 58.57 -32.40
CA THR A 674 4.16 59.20 -31.17
C THR A 674 2.68 59.59 -31.23
N GLY A 675 1.99 59.38 -32.36
CA GLY A 675 0.60 59.80 -32.57
C GLY A 675 -0.43 58.78 -32.08
N VAL A 676 -0.59 58.59 -30.77
CA VAL A 676 -1.68 57.74 -30.22
C VAL A 676 -3.01 58.48 -30.32
N ILE A 677 -3.96 57.95 -31.08
CA ILE A 677 -5.30 58.51 -31.30
C ILE A 677 -6.30 58.00 -30.26
N ASP A 678 -6.27 56.70 -30.01
CA ASP A 678 -7.14 56.02 -29.03
C ASP A 678 -6.40 54.81 -28.46
N ALA A 679 -6.68 54.44 -27.23
CA ALA A 679 -6.09 53.27 -26.59
C ALA A 679 -7.05 52.67 -25.57
N VAL A 680 -7.09 51.34 -25.50
CA VAL A 680 -7.86 50.61 -24.51
C VAL A 680 -7.04 49.44 -23.95
N ALA A 681 -7.36 49.05 -22.72
CA ALA A 681 -6.92 47.82 -22.09
C ALA A 681 -8.09 46.86 -21.95
N GLY A 682 -7.82 45.57 -22.07
CA GLY A 682 -8.79 44.51 -21.76
C GLY A 682 -8.11 43.21 -21.36
N VAL A 683 -8.93 42.24 -20.96
CA VAL A 683 -8.53 40.86 -20.65
C VAL A 683 -9.55 39.94 -21.29
N VAL A 684 -9.10 38.93 -22.02
CA VAL A 684 -9.95 37.92 -22.67
C VAL A 684 -9.39 36.52 -22.45
N GLU A 685 -10.24 35.51 -22.41
CA GLU A 685 -9.78 34.11 -22.41
C GLU A 685 -9.39 33.72 -23.84
N GLY A 686 -8.10 33.46 -24.07
CA GLY A 686 -7.49 33.21 -25.38
C GLY A 686 -7.14 34.47 -26.20
N PRO A 687 -6.84 34.30 -27.51
CA PRO A 687 -6.52 35.42 -28.41
C PRO A 687 -7.74 36.31 -28.64
N LEU A 688 -7.55 37.63 -28.66
CA LEU A 688 -8.63 38.54 -29.05
C LEU A 688 -8.91 38.37 -30.56
N THR A 689 -10.10 37.88 -30.91
CA THR A 689 -10.47 37.60 -32.32
C THR A 689 -11.34 38.68 -32.97
N ALA A 690 -12.03 39.50 -32.16
CA ALA A 690 -12.85 40.62 -32.63
C ALA A 690 -12.17 41.97 -32.37
N LEU A 691 -12.63 43.04 -33.03
CA LEU A 691 -12.04 44.38 -32.87
C LEU A 691 -12.09 44.88 -31.41
N SER A 692 -13.07 44.45 -30.62
CA SER A 692 -13.24 44.85 -29.22
C SER A 692 -13.82 43.72 -28.38
N ALA A 693 -13.51 43.68 -27.08
CA ALA A 693 -14.14 42.79 -26.12
C ALA A 693 -15.00 43.54 -25.08
N PRO A 694 -15.97 42.87 -24.42
CA PRO A 694 -16.66 43.43 -23.27
C PRO A 694 -15.68 43.76 -22.13
N GLY A 695 -15.91 44.88 -21.43
CA GLY A 695 -15.11 45.25 -20.26
C GLY A 695 -13.83 46.03 -20.57
N GLU A 696 -13.60 46.42 -21.82
CA GLU A 696 -12.48 47.30 -22.19
C GLU A 696 -12.53 48.63 -21.43
N ARG A 697 -11.35 49.07 -20.96
CA ARG A 697 -11.14 50.35 -20.28
C ARG A 697 -10.30 51.26 -21.17
N ALA A 698 -10.74 52.50 -21.37
CA ALA A 698 -9.94 53.50 -22.08
C ALA A 698 -8.63 53.79 -21.33
N LEU A 699 -7.53 53.89 -22.08
CA LEU A 699 -6.21 54.30 -21.62
C LEU A 699 -5.89 55.67 -22.19
N SER A 700 -5.39 56.58 -21.36
CA SER A 700 -4.68 57.77 -21.85
C SER A 700 -3.28 57.38 -22.37
N PRO A 701 -2.65 58.20 -23.23
CA PRO A 701 -1.30 57.92 -23.73
C PRO A 701 -0.25 57.70 -22.64
N ASP A 702 -0.37 58.40 -21.49
CA ASP A 702 0.55 58.25 -20.35
C ASP A 702 0.32 56.92 -19.58
N GLU A 703 -0.84 56.28 -19.74
CA GLU A 703 -1.19 55.00 -19.10
C GLU A 703 -0.72 53.77 -19.92
N LEU A 704 -0.25 53.93 -21.16
CA LEU A 704 0.22 52.81 -21.99
C LEU A 704 1.40 52.06 -21.35
N GLY A 705 2.26 52.77 -20.62
CA GLY A 705 3.39 52.20 -19.88
C GLY A 705 3.01 51.54 -18.55
N ALA A 706 1.75 51.65 -18.11
CA ALA A 706 1.27 50.92 -16.94
C ALA A 706 0.88 49.48 -17.36
N PRO A 707 1.26 48.46 -16.58
CA PRO A 707 0.94 47.08 -16.91
C PRO A 707 -0.56 46.82 -16.81
N VAL A 708 -1.09 46.12 -17.83
CA VAL A 708 -2.40 45.47 -17.78
C VAL A 708 -2.14 44.03 -17.35
N THR A 709 -2.75 43.61 -16.24
CA THR A 709 -2.43 42.33 -15.59
C THR A 709 -3.63 41.42 -15.48
N ASP A 710 -3.39 40.11 -15.45
CA ASP A 710 -4.32 39.07 -15.01
C ASP A 710 -3.55 37.94 -14.33
N ASP A 711 -4.03 37.47 -13.18
CA ASP A 711 -3.41 36.38 -12.42
C ASP A 711 -4.21 35.06 -12.53
N ARG A 712 -5.26 35.05 -13.35
CA ARG A 712 -6.19 33.93 -13.53
C ARG A 712 -5.96 33.31 -14.92
N TRP A 713 -7.03 33.01 -15.67
CA TRP A 713 -6.99 32.39 -17.00
C TRP A 713 -7.02 33.39 -18.16
N GLY A 714 -7.06 34.70 -17.88
CA GLY A 714 -7.22 35.74 -18.88
C GLY A 714 -5.89 36.20 -19.49
N HIS A 715 -5.93 36.58 -20.77
CA HIS A 715 -4.80 37.12 -21.51
C HIS A 715 -4.95 38.65 -21.63
N PRO A 716 -4.16 39.45 -20.89
CA PRO A 716 -4.28 40.90 -20.93
C PRO A 716 -3.77 41.46 -22.25
N TYR A 717 -4.42 42.52 -22.74
CA TYR A 717 -4.04 43.20 -23.96
C TYR A 717 -4.20 44.72 -23.87
N GLN A 718 -3.44 45.40 -24.73
CA GLN A 718 -3.61 46.81 -25.06
C GLN A 718 -3.90 46.93 -26.56
N ARG A 719 -5.00 47.58 -26.90
CA ARG A 719 -5.37 47.89 -28.29
C ARG A 719 -5.23 49.39 -28.51
N VAL A 720 -4.41 49.76 -29.49
CA VAL A 720 -3.97 51.14 -29.72
C VAL A 720 -4.23 51.54 -31.17
N VAL A 721 -4.90 52.67 -31.38
CA VAL A 721 -5.08 53.29 -32.69
C VAL A 721 -4.00 54.37 -32.84
N LEU A 722 -3.15 54.21 -33.85
CA LEU A 722 -2.02 55.11 -34.12
C LEU A 722 -2.28 55.93 -35.38
N ASP A 723 -1.81 57.17 -35.40
CA ASP A 723 -1.73 58.00 -36.61
C ASP A 723 -0.74 57.36 -37.59
N ALA A 724 -1.28 56.93 -38.71
CA ALA A 724 -0.58 56.23 -39.77
C ALA A 724 -0.53 57.06 -41.07
N SER A 725 -0.76 58.37 -41.01
CA SER A 725 -0.73 59.27 -42.17
C SER A 725 0.61 59.23 -42.92
N ASP A 726 1.70 58.92 -42.21
CA ASP A 726 3.05 58.81 -42.74
C ASP A 726 3.53 57.36 -42.97
N LEU A 727 2.75 56.35 -42.57
CA LEU A 727 3.02 54.94 -42.84
C LEU A 727 2.64 54.57 -44.28
N ARG A 728 3.42 53.70 -44.91
CA ARG A 728 3.18 53.17 -46.26
C ARG A 728 3.19 51.63 -46.22
N PRO A 729 2.42 50.95 -47.09
CA PRO A 729 2.56 49.52 -47.26
C PRO A 729 4.03 49.16 -47.58
N GLY A 730 4.60 48.24 -46.82
CA GLY A 730 6.02 47.86 -46.87
C GLY A 730 6.90 48.47 -45.77
N ASP A 731 6.40 49.45 -45.00
CA ASP A 731 7.09 49.92 -43.79
C ASP A 731 6.99 48.86 -42.67
N GLU A 732 7.99 48.82 -41.78
CA GLU A 732 8.00 47.92 -40.63
C GLU A 732 7.54 48.66 -39.37
N LEU A 733 6.39 48.25 -38.84
CA LEU A 733 5.88 48.70 -37.54
C LEU A 733 6.57 47.92 -36.43
N ARG A 734 7.04 48.63 -35.42
CA ARG A 734 7.79 48.08 -34.28
C ARG A 734 7.13 48.47 -32.97
N TRP A 735 7.14 47.54 -32.03
CA TRP A 735 6.67 47.75 -30.67
C TRP A 735 7.75 47.33 -29.68
N SER A 736 7.85 48.05 -28.56
CA SER A 736 8.62 47.61 -27.41
C SER A 736 7.82 47.78 -26.12
N GLY A 737 7.99 46.85 -25.21
CA GLY A 737 7.34 46.85 -23.91
C GLY A 737 7.89 45.81 -22.95
N THR A 738 7.10 45.48 -21.94
CA THR A 738 7.44 44.49 -20.90
C THR A 738 6.32 43.46 -20.74
N THR A 739 6.70 42.30 -20.21
CA THR A 739 5.82 41.19 -19.83
C THR A 739 6.45 40.45 -18.65
N ALA A 740 5.65 39.67 -17.93
CA ALA A 740 6.11 38.84 -16.82
C ALA A 740 6.75 37.54 -17.31
N GLY A 741 7.88 37.17 -16.69
CA GLY A 741 8.51 35.86 -16.87
C GLY A 741 8.74 35.46 -18.33
N ARG A 742 8.32 34.23 -18.66
CA ARG A 742 8.43 33.61 -19.99
C ARG A 742 7.14 33.72 -20.83
N ASN A 743 6.25 34.65 -20.48
CA ASN A 743 5.02 34.87 -21.22
C ASN A 743 5.31 35.44 -22.61
N GLU A 744 4.54 35.00 -23.61
CA GLU A 744 4.65 35.50 -24.98
C GLU A 744 3.80 36.75 -25.16
N VAL A 745 4.37 37.78 -25.79
CA VAL A 745 3.62 38.93 -26.28
C VAL A 745 3.46 38.82 -27.78
N GLN A 746 2.27 39.12 -28.27
CA GLN A 746 1.89 39.08 -29.67
C GLN A 746 1.56 40.49 -30.14
N LEU A 747 2.18 40.89 -31.26
CA LEU A 747 1.89 42.13 -31.96
C LEU A 747 1.01 41.80 -33.17
N SER A 748 -0.16 42.40 -33.24
CA SER A 748 -1.10 42.22 -34.36
C SER A 748 -1.62 43.56 -34.86
N VAL A 749 -2.06 43.59 -36.11
CA VAL A 749 -2.78 44.72 -36.72
C VAL A 749 -4.14 44.30 -37.20
N TRP A 750 -5.11 45.21 -37.17
CA TRP A 750 -6.46 44.95 -37.66
C TRP A 750 -6.49 45.05 -39.19
N ASP A 751 -6.90 43.99 -39.86
CA ASP A 751 -7.16 44.00 -41.30
C ASP A 751 -8.65 44.30 -41.52
N ALA A 752 -8.93 45.51 -42.02
CA ALA A 752 -10.30 45.99 -42.21
C ALA A 752 -11.04 45.25 -43.33
N ASP A 753 -10.32 44.67 -44.30
CA ASP A 753 -10.93 43.96 -45.43
C ASP A 753 -11.48 42.60 -45.02
N VAL A 754 -10.80 41.91 -44.09
CA VAL A 754 -11.23 40.59 -43.57
C VAL A 754 -11.86 40.64 -42.19
N GLN A 755 -11.91 41.83 -41.55
CA GLN A 755 -12.45 42.04 -40.21
C GLN A 755 -11.83 41.09 -39.18
N GLY A 756 -10.50 41.02 -39.16
CA GLY A 756 -9.76 40.13 -38.27
C GLY A 756 -8.36 40.64 -37.93
N TRP A 757 -7.79 40.10 -36.86
CA TRP A 757 -6.43 40.40 -36.45
C TRP A 757 -5.41 39.60 -37.27
N ARG A 758 -4.43 40.31 -37.80
CA ARG A 758 -3.28 39.73 -38.48
C ARG A 758 -2.05 39.88 -37.60
N MET A 759 -1.51 38.77 -37.13
CA MET A 759 -0.28 38.76 -36.35
C MET A 759 0.90 39.24 -37.20
N LEU A 760 1.66 40.18 -36.65
CA LEU A 760 2.90 40.70 -37.20
C LEU A 760 4.09 39.89 -36.70
N ASP A 761 4.13 39.66 -35.38
CA ASP A 761 5.26 39.05 -34.69
C ASP A 761 4.83 38.60 -33.28
N ALA A 762 5.59 37.67 -32.69
CA ALA A 762 5.39 37.18 -31.33
C ALA A 762 6.73 36.86 -30.67
N GLY A 763 6.83 37.05 -29.35
CA GLY A 763 8.07 36.77 -28.63
C GLY A 763 8.01 37.01 -27.14
N THR A 764 8.99 36.47 -26.43
CA THR A 764 9.15 36.56 -24.96
C THR A 764 10.16 37.63 -24.57
N ALA A 765 10.22 37.97 -23.28
CA ALA A 765 11.14 38.99 -22.79
C ALA A 765 12.62 38.56 -22.90
N ARG A 766 13.47 39.48 -23.35
CA ARG A 766 14.93 39.39 -23.30
C ARG A 766 15.49 40.58 -22.52
N ALA A 767 16.27 40.29 -21.48
CA ALA A 767 16.81 41.32 -20.58
C ALA A 767 15.74 42.31 -20.06
N GLY A 768 14.54 41.79 -19.76
CA GLY A 768 13.42 42.56 -19.20
C GLY A 768 12.59 43.35 -20.22
N ARG A 769 12.82 43.21 -21.53
CA ARG A 769 12.00 43.87 -22.57
C ARG A 769 11.60 42.89 -23.67
N VAL A 770 10.45 43.13 -24.29
CA VAL A 770 10.04 42.51 -25.54
C VAL A 770 10.16 43.54 -26.65
N GLN A 771 10.66 43.13 -27.81
CA GLN A 771 10.67 43.95 -29.03
C GLN A 771 10.09 43.11 -30.16
N LEU A 772 9.04 43.62 -30.81
CA LEU A 772 8.29 42.93 -31.87
C LEU A 772 8.22 43.82 -33.10
N ALA A 773 8.28 43.23 -34.29
CA ALA A 773 8.28 43.99 -35.53
C ALA A 773 7.63 43.24 -36.70
N GLY A 774 6.86 43.95 -37.53
CA GLY A 774 6.36 43.37 -38.77
C GLY A 774 5.92 44.38 -39.81
N GLU A 775 5.87 43.92 -41.06
CA GLU A 775 5.50 44.73 -42.21
C GLU A 775 3.99 45.06 -42.20
N VAL A 776 3.68 46.34 -42.40
CA VAL A 776 2.30 46.80 -42.64
C VAL A 776 1.94 46.69 -44.12
N ARG A 777 0.72 46.27 -44.40
CA ARG A 777 0.11 46.06 -45.71
C ARG A 777 -0.98 47.10 -45.95
N ALA A 778 -1.46 47.19 -47.19
CA ALA A 778 -2.51 48.13 -47.55
C ALA A 778 -3.81 47.94 -46.73
N GLY A 779 -4.20 46.70 -46.42
CA GLY A 779 -5.42 46.37 -45.66
C GLY A 779 -5.35 46.66 -44.15
N ASP A 780 -4.15 46.92 -43.60
CA ASP A 780 -3.99 47.28 -42.18
C ASP A 780 -4.12 48.81 -41.94
N LEU A 781 -4.19 49.59 -43.02
CA LEU A 781 -4.24 51.05 -43.00
C LEU A 781 -5.64 51.53 -43.39
N GLU A 782 -6.37 52.12 -42.44
CA GLU A 782 -7.74 52.63 -42.66
C GLU A 782 -7.80 54.12 -42.35
N ASP A 783 -8.16 54.95 -43.34
CA ASP A 783 -8.31 56.41 -43.20
C ASP A 783 -7.11 57.11 -42.53
N GLY A 784 -5.89 56.68 -42.86
CA GLY A 784 -4.65 57.23 -42.28
C GLY A 784 -4.39 56.78 -40.84
N ARG A 785 -4.99 55.66 -40.39
CA ARG A 785 -4.78 55.06 -39.07
C ARG A 785 -4.36 53.60 -39.20
N VAL A 786 -3.68 53.10 -38.18
CA VAL A 786 -3.43 51.66 -37.97
C VAL A 786 -3.93 51.28 -36.59
N THR A 787 -4.72 50.21 -36.50
CA THR A 787 -5.16 49.67 -35.21
C THR A 787 -4.26 48.48 -34.87
N VAL A 788 -3.58 48.59 -33.73
CA VAL A 788 -2.60 47.63 -33.23
C VAL A 788 -3.17 46.94 -31.99
N LEU A 789 -2.94 45.64 -31.88
CA LEU A 789 -3.19 44.85 -30.68
C LEU A 789 -1.85 44.33 -30.17
N VAL A 790 -1.57 44.59 -28.90
CA VAL A 790 -0.46 44.01 -28.16
C VAL A 790 -1.06 43.16 -27.05
N GLN A 791 -0.91 41.85 -27.13
CA GLN A 791 -1.53 40.93 -26.19
C GLN A 791 -0.48 40.01 -25.58
N ASN A 792 -0.51 39.82 -24.26
CA ASN A 792 0.14 38.67 -23.63
C ASN A 792 -0.75 37.45 -23.92
N GLY A 793 -0.50 36.79 -25.05
CA GLY A 793 -1.40 35.79 -25.64
C GLY A 793 -0.94 34.35 -25.39
N PRO A 794 -1.78 33.35 -25.71
CA PRO A 794 -1.37 31.95 -25.69
C PRO A 794 -0.17 31.73 -26.62
N ARG A 795 0.84 30.98 -26.17
CA ARG A 795 2.10 30.84 -26.92
C ARG A 795 1.86 30.29 -28.34
N THR A 796 2.51 30.92 -29.33
CA THR A 796 2.39 30.51 -30.75
C THR A 796 3.19 29.27 -31.11
N GLU A 797 4.30 29.03 -30.41
CA GLU A 797 5.17 27.85 -30.57
C GLU A 797 5.47 27.23 -29.20
N GLN A 798 5.17 25.95 -29.01
CA GLN A 798 5.43 25.26 -27.75
C GLN A 798 6.95 25.09 -27.50
N SER A 799 7.39 25.34 -26.27
CA SER A 799 8.80 25.16 -25.88
C SER A 799 9.12 23.74 -25.45
N LEU A 800 8.15 23.06 -24.82
CA LEU A 800 8.22 21.64 -24.54
C LEU A 800 7.72 20.87 -25.77
N ARG A 801 8.47 19.85 -26.20
CA ARG A 801 8.12 19.01 -27.36
C ARG A 801 7.44 17.74 -26.88
N GLY A 802 6.52 17.21 -27.69
CA GLY A 802 5.75 16.02 -27.34
C GLY A 802 6.22 14.71 -27.98
N ALA A 803 7.43 14.65 -28.56
CA ALA A 803 7.94 13.43 -29.18
C ALA A 803 9.01 12.81 -28.28
N PRO A 804 8.89 11.52 -27.91
CA PRO A 804 9.85 10.86 -27.04
C PRO A 804 11.28 10.94 -27.58
N ASP A 805 12.21 11.49 -26.80
CA ASP A 805 13.64 11.53 -27.11
C ASP A 805 14.56 10.97 -26.02
N GLY A 806 13.98 10.53 -24.89
CA GLY A 806 14.66 9.90 -23.76
C GLY A 806 15.48 10.88 -22.93
N ALA A 807 15.24 12.19 -23.06
CA ALA A 807 15.95 13.21 -22.32
C ALA A 807 14.98 14.22 -21.68
N PHE A 808 15.24 14.51 -20.40
CA PHE A 808 14.56 15.61 -19.73
C PHE A 808 14.65 16.92 -20.52
N ALA A 809 13.55 17.68 -20.54
CA ALA A 809 13.54 18.99 -21.19
C ALA A 809 14.61 19.94 -20.58
N SER A 810 15.08 20.91 -21.37
CA SER A 810 16.10 21.84 -20.88
C SER A 810 15.49 22.80 -19.85
N PRO A 811 16.20 23.14 -18.75
CA PRO A 811 15.71 24.08 -17.73
C PRO A 811 15.37 25.51 -18.22
N ASN A 812 15.69 25.85 -19.48
CA ASN A 812 15.28 27.12 -20.09
C ASN A 812 13.87 27.06 -20.72
N ASP A 813 13.34 25.85 -20.91
CA ASP A 813 12.11 25.59 -21.65
C ASP A 813 10.88 25.41 -20.73
N TYR A 814 11.09 25.38 -19.41
CA TYR A 814 10.04 25.29 -18.39
C TYR A 814 10.34 26.18 -17.16
N ASP A 815 9.32 26.44 -16.35
CA ASP A 815 9.38 27.36 -15.21
C ASP A 815 9.77 26.65 -13.91
N PHE A 816 9.20 25.46 -13.63
CA PHE A 816 9.57 24.60 -12.51
C PHE A 816 9.24 23.13 -12.79
N ALA A 817 9.64 22.23 -11.89
CA ALA A 817 9.29 20.81 -11.98
C ALA A 817 8.72 20.26 -10.66
N VAL A 818 7.96 19.17 -10.75
CA VAL A 818 7.46 18.37 -9.62
C VAL A 818 7.96 16.94 -9.76
N SER A 819 8.56 16.38 -8.71
CA SER A 819 8.92 14.97 -8.67
C SER A 819 7.74 14.14 -8.16
N HIS A 820 7.45 13.02 -8.80
CA HIS A 820 6.40 12.07 -8.41
C HIS A 820 7.06 10.72 -8.04
N LEU A 821 7.08 10.43 -6.75
CA LEU A 821 7.46 9.16 -6.13
C LEU A 821 6.19 8.36 -5.81
N THR A 822 6.28 7.04 -5.78
CA THR A 822 5.10 6.17 -5.58
C THR A 822 5.54 4.74 -5.25
N ASP A 823 4.70 4.02 -4.50
CA ASP A 823 4.73 2.56 -4.31
C ASP A 823 6.15 2.01 -4.03
N THR A 824 6.82 2.60 -3.03
CA THR A 824 8.22 2.26 -2.71
C THR A 824 8.36 0.95 -1.96
N GLN A 825 7.32 0.41 -1.30
CA GLN A 825 7.21 -0.94 -0.71
C GLN A 825 8.51 -1.76 -0.64
N TYR A 826 8.80 -2.53 -1.69
CA TYR A 826 9.95 -3.44 -1.78
C TYR A 826 11.29 -2.74 -1.68
N LEU A 827 11.36 -1.48 -2.08
CA LEU A 827 12.52 -0.63 -1.87
C LEU A 827 12.69 -0.32 -0.38
N SER A 828 11.65 -0.02 0.40
CA SER A 828 11.79 0.16 1.86
C SER A 828 12.10 -1.15 2.61
N GLU A 829 11.52 -2.25 2.15
CA GLU A 829 11.67 -3.59 2.75
C GLU A 829 13.04 -4.22 2.45
N THR A 830 13.41 -4.30 1.17
CA THR A 830 14.51 -5.14 0.67
C THR A 830 15.63 -4.34 0.02
N TYR A 831 15.29 -3.28 -0.73
CA TYR A 831 16.26 -2.48 -1.50
C TYR A 831 16.37 -0.99 -1.07
N PRO A 832 16.59 -0.67 0.22
CA PRO A 832 16.50 0.70 0.73
C PRO A 832 17.51 1.65 0.12
N GLU A 833 18.62 1.12 -0.40
CA GLU A 833 19.61 1.90 -1.15
C GLU A 833 19.05 2.47 -2.46
N VAL A 834 18.06 1.83 -3.08
CA VAL A 834 17.41 2.31 -4.31
C VAL A 834 16.52 3.51 -4.00
N TYR A 835 15.68 3.40 -2.97
CA TYR A 835 14.83 4.51 -2.54
C TYR A 835 15.67 5.69 -2.02
N THR A 836 16.76 5.40 -1.28
CA THR A 836 17.76 6.42 -0.91
C THR A 836 18.33 7.12 -2.14
N GLY A 837 18.64 6.39 -3.21
CA GLY A 837 19.11 6.95 -4.48
C GLY A 837 18.08 7.86 -5.16
N MET A 838 16.80 7.49 -5.12
CA MET A 838 15.68 8.29 -5.63
C MET A 838 15.55 9.64 -4.89
N ALA A 839 15.49 9.61 -3.56
CA ALA A 839 15.43 10.81 -2.72
C ALA A 839 16.69 11.69 -2.89
N SER A 840 17.87 11.06 -2.92
CA SER A 840 19.15 11.76 -3.10
C SER A 840 19.22 12.48 -4.45
N TRP A 841 18.71 11.86 -5.52
CA TRP A 841 18.69 12.48 -6.84
C TRP A 841 17.83 13.73 -6.88
N ILE A 842 16.68 13.72 -6.19
CA ILE A 842 15.80 14.89 -6.07
C ILE A 842 16.56 16.05 -5.43
N VAL A 843 17.20 15.82 -4.27
CA VAL A 843 18.00 16.84 -3.58
C VAL A 843 19.14 17.35 -4.47
N ALA A 844 19.87 16.42 -5.11
CA ALA A 844 21.01 16.76 -5.97
C ALA A 844 20.61 17.61 -7.19
N ASN A 845 19.38 17.49 -7.68
CA ASN A 845 18.91 18.15 -8.89
C ASN A 845 17.90 19.28 -8.62
N ALA A 846 17.55 19.54 -7.36
CA ALA A 846 16.49 20.49 -7.00
C ALA A 846 16.68 21.86 -7.65
N ASP A 847 17.88 22.45 -7.53
CA ASP A 847 18.18 23.76 -8.14
C ASP A 847 18.32 23.68 -9.66
N ALA A 848 19.11 22.72 -10.15
CA ALA A 848 19.46 22.62 -11.58
C ALA A 848 18.24 22.33 -12.46
N ARG A 849 17.25 21.60 -11.92
CA ARG A 849 16.00 21.24 -12.59
C ARG A 849 14.78 21.97 -12.04
N LYS A 850 14.99 22.96 -11.16
CA LYS A 850 13.94 23.78 -10.56
C LYS A 850 12.81 22.93 -9.93
N ILE A 851 13.16 21.85 -9.24
CA ILE A 851 12.18 20.99 -8.56
C ILE A 851 11.59 21.82 -7.41
N ALA A 852 10.32 22.18 -7.55
CA ALA A 852 9.61 23.00 -6.58
C ALA A 852 8.89 22.16 -5.51
N PHE A 853 8.58 20.90 -5.82
CA PHE A 853 7.87 19.99 -4.93
C PHE A 853 8.18 18.52 -5.27
N ALA A 854 8.18 17.64 -4.27
CA ALA A 854 8.23 16.19 -4.42
C ALA A 854 7.01 15.54 -3.75
N THR A 855 6.13 14.91 -4.53
CA THR A 855 4.95 14.22 -3.99
C THR A 855 5.18 12.71 -3.98
N HIS A 856 4.74 12.04 -2.92
CA HIS A 856 4.73 10.58 -2.81
C HIS A 856 3.30 10.05 -2.69
N THR A 857 2.84 9.27 -3.68
CA THR A 857 1.45 8.76 -3.74
C THR A 857 1.20 7.47 -2.93
N GLY A 858 1.89 7.32 -1.81
CA GLY A 858 1.71 6.20 -0.86
C GLY A 858 2.34 4.87 -1.23
N ASP A 859 1.98 3.85 -0.42
CA ASP A 859 2.63 2.54 -0.32
C ASP A 859 4.14 2.68 -0.04
N LEU A 860 4.44 3.34 1.08
CA LEU A 860 5.80 3.58 1.54
C LEU A 860 6.45 2.28 2.01
N VAL A 861 5.68 1.43 2.70
CA VAL A 861 6.12 0.13 3.26
C VAL A 861 5.37 -1.04 2.61
N GLN A 862 5.85 -2.27 2.80
CA GLN A 862 5.24 -3.48 2.23
C GLN A 862 4.35 -4.24 3.23
N ASN A 863 4.72 -4.28 4.52
CA ASN A 863 4.17 -5.25 5.48
C ASN A 863 3.15 -4.68 6.49
N TRP A 864 2.34 -3.69 6.10
CA TRP A 864 1.20 -3.17 6.88
C TRP A 864 -0.09 -3.05 6.05
N VAL A 865 -0.40 -4.11 5.31
CA VAL A 865 -1.50 -4.17 4.33
C VAL A 865 -2.69 -4.98 4.79
N ASP A 866 -2.48 -6.17 5.35
CA ASP A 866 -3.57 -7.05 5.69
C ASP A 866 -4.04 -6.85 7.15
N PRO A 867 -5.35 -6.88 7.39
CA PRO A 867 -5.96 -6.74 8.71
C PRO A 867 -5.33 -7.49 9.88
N ASP A 868 -4.80 -8.69 9.65
CA ASP A 868 -4.23 -9.60 10.64
C ASP A 868 -2.70 -9.56 10.72
N GLN A 869 -2.04 -8.61 10.07
CA GLN A 869 -0.59 -8.45 10.20
C GLN A 869 -0.20 -7.81 11.55
N ASN A 870 0.92 -8.27 12.11
CA ASN A 870 1.57 -7.64 13.26
C ASN A 870 2.47 -6.48 12.81
N ALA A 871 2.89 -5.63 13.75
CA ALA A 871 3.63 -4.41 13.44
C ALA A 871 5.14 -4.62 13.27
N VAL A 872 5.71 -5.76 13.68
CA VAL A 872 7.17 -5.92 13.88
C VAL A 872 7.99 -5.58 12.62
N ARG A 873 7.59 -6.14 11.47
CA ARG A 873 8.28 -5.88 10.20
C ARG A 873 7.94 -4.50 9.63
N ALA A 874 6.68 -4.08 9.75
CA ALA A 874 6.21 -2.78 9.30
C ALA A 874 6.93 -1.62 10.01
N GLU A 875 7.16 -1.71 11.31
CA GLU A 875 7.87 -0.69 12.09
C GLU A 875 9.28 -0.45 11.54
N ARG A 876 10.02 -1.51 11.21
CA ARG A 876 11.35 -1.40 10.58
C ARG A 876 11.28 -0.74 9.20
N GLU A 877 10.26 -1.07 8.41
CA GLU A 877 10.09 -0.47 7.08
C GLU A 877 9.73 1.01 7.17
N PHE A 878 8.84 1.37 8.09
CA PHE A 878 8.50 2.77 8.34
C PHE A 878 9.69 3.56 8.88
N GLU A 879 10.51 2.98 9.76
CA GLU A 879 11.76 3.60 10.21
C GLU A 879 12.67 3.92 9.02
N ARG A 880 12.87 2.95 8.12
CA ARG A 880 13.68 3.13 6.90
C ARG A 880 13.09 4.18 5.96
N ALA A 881 11.79 4.07 5.65
CA ALA A 881 11.10 5.01 4.77
C ALA A 881 11.14 6.44 5.35
N SER A 882 10.94 6.58 6.66
CA SER A 882 11.01 7.85 7.38
C SER A 882 12.40 8.46 7.32
N ALA A 883 13.45 7.66 7.55
CA ALA A 883 14.84 8.12 7.45
C ALA A 883 15.19 8.56 6.02
N ILE A 884 14.75 7.81 5.01
CA ILE A 884 14.98 8.15 3.59
C ILE A 884 14.24 9.42 3.18
N GLN A 885 12.97 9.56 3.58
CA GLN A 885 12.22 10.80 3.35
C GLN A 885 12.82 12.00 4.09
N GLY A 886 13.49 11.75 5.23
CA GLY A 886 14.26 12.76 5.97
C GLY A 886 15.34 13.44 5.13
N ILE A 887 15.84 12.79 4.07
CA ILE A 887 16.79 13.40 3.11
C ILE A 887 16.16 14.62 2.42
N LEU A 888 14.87 14.57 2.08
CA LEU A 888 14.14 15.70 1.48
C LEU A 888 13.88 16.79 2.52
N ASP A 889 13.46 16.39 3.72
CA ASP A 889 13.15 17.29 4.84
C ASP A 889 14.39 18.10 5.25
N ASP A 890 15.52 17.43 5.46
CA ASP A 890 16.81 18.03 5.85
C ASP A 890 17.35 18.98 4.77
N ALA A 891 17.07 18.70 3.50
CA ALA A 891 17.44 19.55 2.37
C ALA A 891 16.48 20.74 2.18
N GLY A 892 15.36 20.80 2.91
CA GLY A 892 14.33 21.82 2.74
C GLY A 892 13.60 21.74 1.40
N VAL A 893 13.57 20.56 0.76
CA VAL A 893 12.80 20.33 -0.46
C VAL A 893 11.33 20.15 -0.09
N PRO A 894 10.41 20.99 -0.58
CA PRO A 894 8.99 20.83 -0.29
C PRO A 894 8.50 19.46 -0.72
N ASN A 895 7.89 18.72 0.20
CA ASN A 895 7.40 17.37 -0.06
C ASN A 895 6.11 17.07 0.70
N SER A 896 5.40 16.05 0.22
CA SER A 896 4.29 15.42 0.94
C SER A 896 4.27 13.91 0.69
N VAL A 897 3.72 13.20 1.66
CA VAL A 897 3.40 11.77 1.58
C VAL A 897 1.93 11.57 1.94
N LEU A 898 1.35 10.45 1.50
CA LEU A 898 0.04 9.95 1.87
C LEU A 898 0.12 8.45 2.12
N PRO A 899 -0.74 7.84 2.96
CA PRO A 899 -0.72 6.40 3.16
C PRO A 899 -1.44 5.68 2.01
N GLY A 900 -0.81 4.64 1.49
CA GLY A 900 -1.42 3.68 0.59
C GLY A 900 -2.10 2.53 1.34
N ASN A 901 -2.51 1.46 0.64
CA ASN A 901 -3.13 0.31 1.31
C ASN A 901 -2.14 -0.49 2.15
N HIS A 902 -0.85 -0.49 1.80
CA HIS A 902 0.23 -1.11 2.57
C HIS A 902 0.71 -0.26 3.75
N ASP A 903 0.27 1.00 3.85
CA ASP A 903 0.60 1.89 4.98
C ASP A 903 -0.54 1.99 6.01
N SER A 904 -1.69 1.37 5.73
CA SER A 904 -2.93 1.66 6.47
C SER A 904 -3.87 0.47 6.67
N LYS A 905 -3.38 -0.77 6.57
CA LYS A 905 -4.23 -1.98 6.60
C LYS A 905 -5.43 -1.87 5.65
N ARG A 906 -5.16 -1.54 4.38
CA ARG A 906 -6.18 -1.26 3.34
C ARG A 906 -7.16 -0.16 3.75
N GLY A 907 -6.67 0.90 4.39
CA GLY A 907 -7.44 2.08 4.77
C GLY A 907 -8.16 1.96 6.12
N LEU A 908 -7.97 0.87 6.85
CA LEU A 908 -8.59 0.65 8.16
C LEU A 908 -7.86 1.32 9.32
N ASP A 909 -6.54 1.46 9.24
CA ASP A 909 -5.73 1.94 10.35
C ASP A 909 -4.42 2.61 9.88
N PRO A 910 -4.39 3.96 9.76
CA PRO A 910 -3.21 4.75 9.45
C PRO A 910 -2.41 5.13 10.72
N SER A 911 -2.69 4.54 11.89
CA SER A 911 -2.02 4.93 13.15
C SER A 911 -0.51 4.75 13.07
N LEU A 912 -0.05 3.61 12.53
CA LEU A 912 1.38 3.35 12.35
C LEU A 912 2.00 4.32 11.34
N PHE A 913 1.31 4.65 10.24
CA PHE A 913 1.75 5.70 9.32
C PHE A 913 1.88 7.06 10.03
N ASN A 914 0.87 7.47 10.81
CA ASN A 914 0.88 8.76 11.52
C ASN A 914 1.96 8.82 12.63
N ALA A 915 2.41 7.67 13.16
CA ALA A 915 3.53 7.63 14.10
C ALA A 915 4.86 8.10 13.46
N TRP A 916 5.03 7.91 12.15
CA TRP A 916 6.26 8.25 11.41
C TRP A 916 6.13 9.46 10.48
N PHE A 917 4.92 9.68 9.97
CA PHE A 917 4.57 10.71 9.00
C PHE A 917 3.40 11.59 9.47
N GLY A 918 3.25 11.76 10.79
CA GLY A 918 2.21 12.60 11.38
C GLY A 918 2.41 14.11 11.14
N PRO A 919 1.41 14.95 11.49
CA PRO A 919 1.44 16.38 11.19
C PRO A 919 2.64 17.12 11.81
N ASP A 920 3.10 16.68 12.99
CA ASP A 920 4.24 17.28 13.72
C ASP A 920 5.54 17.26 12.91
N ARG A 921 5.72 16.28 12.01
CA ARG A 921 6.89 16.21 11.11
C ARG A 921 6.98 17.43 10.20
N TYR A 922 5.83 17.91 9.72
CA TYR A 922 5.74 18.94 8.69
C TYR A 922 5.27 20.30 9.23
N ALA A 923 4.81 20.38 10.47
CA ALA A 923 4.17 21.56 11.04
C ALA A 923 5.03 22.85 10.97
N ASP A 924 6.35 22.72 11.09
CA ASP A 924 7.29 23.84 11.01
C ASP A 924 7.76 24.14 9.57
N ALA A 925 7.40 23.30 8.59
CA ALA A 925 7.78 23.49 7.20
C ALA A 925 6.93 24.62 6.56
N PRO A 926 7.55 25.60 5.89
CA PRO A 926 6.84 26.78 5.38
C PRO A 926 5.84 26.46 4.24
N TRP A 927 5.95 25.29 3.61
CA TRP A 927 5.02 24.84 2.59
C TRP A 927 3.81 24.09 3.16
N TYR A 928 3.86 23.61 4.40
CA TYR A 928 2.80 22.77 4.96
C TYR A 928 1.55 23.61 5.28
N GLY A 929 0.42 23.25 4.68
CA GLY A 929 -0.85 23.99 4.80
C GLY A 929 -1.77 23.44 5.87
N GLY A 930 -1.65 22.15 6.18
CA GLY A 930 -2.39 21.46 7.24
C GLY A 930 -2.88 20.08 6.83
N SER A 931 -3.46 19.37 7.79
CA SER A 931 -4.01 18.02 7.64
C SER A 931 -5.48 17.95 8.00
N ILE A 932 -6.11 16.81 7.71
CA ILE A 932 -7.53 16.56 7.96
C ILE A 932 -7.90 16.61 9.45
N ALA A 933 -6.97 16.25 10.34
CA ALA A 933 -7.07 16.48 11.77
C ALA A 933 -5.67 16.69 12.40
N PRO A 934 -5.57 17.24 13.64
CA PRO A 934 -4.30 17.58 14.27
C PRO A 934 -3.33 16.42 14.48
N ASP A 935 -3.83 15.19 14.57
CA ASP A 935 -3.11 13.94 14.80
C ASP A 935 -3.19 12.98 13.60
N ASP A 936 -3.78 13.42 12.49
CA ASP A 936 -4.05 12.59 11.32
C ASP A 936 -3.55 13.29 10.05
N ASN A 937 -2.39 12.86 9.55
CA ASN A 937 -1.78 13.36 8.31
C ASN A 937 -2.16 12.54 7.07
N SER A 938 -3.08 11.57 7.20
CA SER A 938 -3.48 10.68 6.11
C SER A 938 -4.01 11.45 4.89
N ALA A 939 -4.70 12.57 5.13
CA ALA A 939 -5.00 13.59 4.15
C ALA A 939 -4.38 14.92 4.59
N ASN A 940 -3.64 15.56 3.68
CA ASN A 940 -2.92 16.81 3.96
C ASN A 940 -2.80 17.68 2.72
N PHE A 941 -2.47 18.95 2.90
CA PHE A 941 -2.14 19.82 1.79
C PHE A 941 -0.94 20.70 2.08
N SER A 942 -0.22 21.02 1.02
CA SER A 942 0.92 21.94 1.02
C SER A 942 0.74 23.00 -0.06
N THR A 943 1.45 24.11 0.07
CA THR A 943 1.42 25.21 -0.89
C THR A 943 2.82 25.68 -1.24
N PHE A 944 3.00 26.14 -2.48
CA PHE A 944 4.22 26.82 -2.90
C PHE A 944 3.92 27.84 -3.99
N GLU A 945 4.85 28.75 -4.24
CA GLU A 945 4.76 29.75 -5.30
C GLU A 945 6.03 29.73 -6.16
N ARG A 946 5.86 29.78 -7.49
CA ARG A 946 6.93 29.91 -8.48
C ARG A 946 6.48 30.83 -9.62
N ASP A 947 7.32 31.79 -9.99
CA ASP A 947 7.09 32.74 -11.08
C ASP A 947 5.69 33.40 -11.06
N GLY A 948 5.16 33.70 -9.87
CA GLY A 948 3.85 34.33 -9.65
C GLY A 948 2.65 33.39 -9.81
N ALA A 949 2.88 32.09 -9.99
CA ALA A 949 1.86 31.04 -9.92
C ALA A 949 1.87 30.37 -8.54
N ARG A 950 0.70 30.31 -7.91
CA ARG A 950 0.50 29.62 -6.62
C ARG A 950 -0.04 28.22 -6.87
N PHE A 951 0.50 27.26 -6.13
CA PHE A 951 0.13 25.86 -6.21
C PHE A 951 -0.34 25.35 -4.85
N LEU A 952 -1.33 24.48 -4.90
CA LEU A 952 -1.79 23.68 -3.76
C LEU A 952 -1.63 22.21 -4.13
N MET A 953 -0.81 21.50 -3.35
CA MET A 953 -0.61 20.06 -3.44
C MET A 953 -1.54 19.41 -2.43
N LEU A 954 -2.60 18.74 -2.87
CA LEU A 954 -3.61 18.12 -2.00
C LEU A 954 -3.45 16.60 -2.04
N SER A 955 -3.17 15.99 -0.90
CA SER A 955 -2.96 14.55 -0.75
C SER A 955 -4.16 13.88 -0.07
N LEU A 956 -4.67 12.79 -0.65
CA LEU A 956 -5.75 11.95 -0.08
C LEU A 956 -5.29 10.48 0.06
N PRO A 957 -5.64 9.80 1.16
CA PRO A 957 -5.16 8.45 1.46
C PRO A 957 -5.79 7.40 0.54
N TYR A 958 -5.29 6.17 0.59
CA TYR A 958 -6.06 5.02 0.13
C TYR A 958 -7.42 4.95 0.84
N ALA A 959 -8.43 4.46 0.12
CA ALA A 959 -9.81 4.32 0.61
C ALA A 959 -10.41 5.63 1.17
N TYR A 960 -10.09 6.78 0.58
CA TYR A 960 -10.74 8.05 0.92
C TYR A 960 -12.27 7.92 0.85
N GLY A 961 -12.96 8.36 1.90
CA GLY A 961 -14.41 8.28 2.04
C GLY A 961 -15.08 9.65 1.96
N GLU A 962 -16.32 9.71 2.45
CA GLU A 962 -17.10 10.94 2.53
C GLU A 962 -16.40 12.02 3.38
N ARG A 963 -15.68 11.62 4.44
CA ARG A 963 -14.92 12.53 5.31
C ARG A 963 -13.82 13.25 4.52
N GLU A 964 -13.00 12.49 3.82
CA GLU A 964 -11.84 12.98 3.06
C GLU A 964 -12.29 13.78 1.82
N ILE A 965 -13.31 13.32 1.08
CA ILE A 965 -13.85 14.05 -0.08
C ILE A 965 -14.43 15.40 0.35
N ARG A 966 -15.20 15.44 1.44
CA ARG A 966 -15.75 16.70 1.96
C ARG A 966 -14.65 17.66 2.42
N TRP A 967 -13.60 17.13 3.04
CA TRP A 967 -12.45 17.94 3.42
C TRP A 967 -11.73 18.49 2.18
N ALA A 968 -11.54 17.69 1.13
CA ALA A 968 -11.00 18.15 -0.14
C ALA A 968 -11.85 19.26 -0.78
N GLU A 969 -13.19 19.14 -0.80
CA GLU A 969 -14.10 20.18 -1.27
C GLU A 969 -13.88 21.51 -0.53
N GLN A 970 -13.69 21.46 0.80
CA GLN A 970 -13.44 22.63 1.63
C GLN A 970 -12.08 23.26 1.33
N VAL A 971 -11.02 22.45 1.25
CA VAL A 971 -9.66 22.92 0.96
C VAL A 971 -9.61 23.57 -0.42
N VAL A 972 -10.10 22.91 -1.47
CA VAL A 972 -10.10 23.46 -2.83
C VAL A 972 -10.91 24.74 -2.92
N SER A 973 -12.11 24.78 -2.31
CA SER A 973 -12.96 25.98 -2.29
C SER A 973 -12.33 27.16 -1.54
N ALA A 974 -11.50 26.89 -0.53
CA ALA A 974 -10.78 27.91 0.23
C ALA A 974 -9.56 28.49 -0.51
N HIS A 975 -9.10 27.85 -1.59
CA HIS A 975 -7.91 28.24 -2.36
C HIS A 975 -8.23 28.45 -3.86
N PRO A 976 -9.19 29.33 -4.20
CA PRO A 976 -9.66 29.50 -5.59
C PRO A 976 -8.59 30.08 -6.53
N ASP A 977 -7.53 30.66 -5.96
CA ASP A 977 -6.45 31.37 -6.64
C ASP A 977 -5.13 30.57 -6.68
N HIS A 978 -5.21 29.27 -6.40
CA HIS A 978 -4.12 28.29 -6.51
C HIS A 978 -4.44 27.29 -7.62
N ASN A 979 -3.43 26.86 -8.37
CA ASN A 979 -3.50 25.66 -9.20
C ASN A 979 -3.40 24.43 -8.29
N VAL A 980 -4.41 23.58 -8.29
CA VAL A 980 -4.49 22.40 -7.43
C VAL A 980 -3.98 21.18 -8.19
N VAL A 981 -2.98 20.51 -7.61
CA VAL A 981 -2.56 19.16 -8.01
C VAL A 981 -3.01 18.21 -6.91
N LEU A 982 -3.89 17.28 -7.26
CA LEU A 982 -4.38 16.25 -6.35
C LEU A 982 -3.46 15.03 -6.43
N SER A 983 -3.05 14.49 -5.29
CA SER A 983 -2.34 13.22 -5.16
C SER A 983 -3.24 12.25 -4.39
N THR A 984 -3.49 11.07 -4.94
CA THR A 984 -4.22 10.01 -4.25
C THR A 984 -3.41 8.72 -4.34
N HIS A 985 -3.72 7.73 -3.50
CA HIS A 985 -3.15 6.41 -3.74
C HIS A 985 -3.86 5.71 -4.91
N GLU A 986 -5.18 5.55 -4.83
CA GLU A 986 -6.02 4.96 -5.88
C GLU A 986 -6.81 6.03 -6.65
N HIS A 987 -6.74 6.04 -7.99
CA HIS A 987 -7.63 6.88 -8.82
C HIS A 987 -7.85 6.35 -10.23
N LEU A 988 -6.80 5.90 -10.93
CA LEU A 988 -6.91 5.27 -12.24
C LEU A 988 -6.58 3.77 -12.18
N THR A 989 -7.01 3.01 -13.17
CA THR A 989 -6.44 1.71 -13.52
C THR A 989 -5.31 1.92 -14.53
N PRO A 990 -4.31 1.03 -14.63
CA PRO A 990 -3.26 1.14 -15.63
C PRO A 990 -3.86 0.99 -17.03
N LYS A 991 -3.11 1.47 -18.02
CA LYS A 991 -3.34 1.08 -19.42
C LYS A 991 -2.93 -0.38 -19.58
N ASP A 992 -3.72 -1.11 -20.36
CA ASP A 992 -3.39 -2.45 -20.84
C ASP A 992 -2.98 -2.41 -22.31
N ARG A 993 -2.50 -3.54 -22.83
CA ARG A 993 -2.09 -3.67 -24.24
C ARG A 993 -3.16 -3.22 -25.25
N PHE A 994 -4.45 -3.41 -24.91
CA PHE A 994 -5.56 -3.13 -25.81
C PHE A 994 -6.59 -2.14 -25.25
N GLU A 995 -6.52 -1.82 -23.96
CA GLU A 995 -7.52 -1.00 -23.27
C GLU A 995 -6.82 0.21 -22.64
N PRO A 996 -7.34 1.44 -22.81
CA PRO A 996 -6.80 2.61 -22.16
C PRO A 996 -7.06 2.58 -20.65
N ALA A 997 -6.30 3.39 -19.91
CA ALA A 997 -6.56 3.65 -18.50
C ALA A 997 -8.00 4.16 -18.27
N ARG A 998 -8.56 3.85 -17.10
CA ARG A 998 -9.91 4.25 -16.69
C ARG A 998 -9.89 4.73 -15.25
N ARG A 999 -10.88 5.53 -14.85
CA ARG A 999 -11.08 5.86 -13.42
C ARG A 999 -11.47 4.59 -12.64
N SER A 1000 -10.90 4.41 -11.46
CA SER A 1000 -11.16 3.26 -10.60
C SER A 1000 -12.44 3.48 -9.80
N ASP A 1001 -13.54 2.93 -10.31
CA ASP A 1001 -14.89 3.08 -9.71
C ASP A 1001 -15.48 1.78 -9.18
N SER A 1002 -14.96 0.64 -9.63
CA SER A 1002 -15.54 -0.67 -9.30
C SER A 1002 -14.51 -1.77 -9.08
N SER A 1003 -13.22 -1.41 -9.06
CA SER A 1003 -12.13 -2.33 -8.79
C SER A 1003 -12.27 -2.95 -7.40
N ARG A 1004 -12.71 -2.14 -6.42
CA ARG A 1004 -12.98 -2.56 -5.04
C ARG A 1004 -14.20 -1.83 -4.47
N TRP A 1005 -14.58 -2.20 -3.25
CA TRP A 1005 -15.70 -1.58 -2.55
C TRP A 1005 -15.40 -0.15 -2.06
N VAL A 1006 -14.11 0.22 -1.96
CA VAL A 1006 -13.62 1.56 -1.57
C VAL A 1006 -13.32 2.48 -2.75
N SER A 1007 -13.39 1.97 -3.98
CA SER A 1007 -13.06 2.73 -5.19
C SER A 1007 -14.08 3.86 -5.41
N ARG A 1008 -13.60 5.12 -5.47
CA ARG A 1008 -14.45 6.34 -5.49
C ARG A 1008 -13.96 7.43 -6.47
N ALA A 1009 -13.21 7.06 -7.51
CA ALA A 1009 -12.60 8.00 -8.44
C ALA A 1009 -13.61 8.92 -9.15
N SER A 1010 -14.75 8.40 -9.59
CA SER A 1010 -15.82 9.18 -10.23
C SER A 1010 -16.52 10.12 -9.25
N GLU A 1011 -16.67 9.73 -7.99
CA GLU A 1011 -17.24 10.63 -6.98
C GLU A 1011 -16.32 11.81 -6.71
N LEU A 1012 -15.01 11.54 -6.52
CA LEU A 1012 -13.99 12.57 -6.38
C LEU A 1012 -13.93 13.47 -7.63
N TRP A 1013 -14.05 12.87 -8.82
CA TRP A 1013 -14.10 13.61 -10.09
C TRP A 1013 -15.30 14.56 -10.15
N GLU A 1014 -16.51 14.07 -9.88
CA GLU A 1014 -17.75 14.84 -9.99
C GLU A 1014 -17.86 15.96 -8.94
N ARG A 1015 -17.31 15.73 -7.74
CA ARG A 1015 -17.45 16.65 -6.60
C ARG A 1015 -16.30 17.64 -6.46
N VAL A 1016 -15.07 17.21 -6.74
CA VAL A 1016 -13.86 18.00 -6.48
C VAL A 1016 -13.15 18.38 -7.77
N VAL A 1017 -12.89 17.44 -8.68
CA VAL A 1017 -12.04 17.73 -9.86
C VAL A 1017 -12.80 18.55 -10.92
N ALA A 1018 -13.81 17.97 -11.55
CA ALA A 1018 -14.54 18.56 -12.67
C ALA A 1018 -15.19 19.93 -12.39
N PRO A 1019 -15.80 20.21 -11.22
CA PRO A 1019 -16.46 21.50 -10.99
C PRO A 1019 -15.48 22.64 -10.67
N ASN A 1020 -14.21 22.36 -10.34
CA ASN A 1020 -13.25 23.36 -9.87
C ASN A 1020 -12.17 23.59 -10.93
N ARG A 1021 -12.32 24.66 -11.75
CA ARG A 1021 -11.40 25.00 -12.87
C ARG A 1021 -9.92 25.09 -12.48
N ASN A 1022 -9.65 25.32 -11.21
CA ASN A 1022 -8.30 25.45 -10.68
C ASN A 1022 -7.65 24.10 -10.36
N VAL A 1023 -8.35 22.96 -10.45
CA VAL A 1023 -7.75 21.62 -10.38
C VAL A 1023 -7.19 21.28 -11.75
N VAL A 1024 -5.87 21.08 -11.82
CA VAL A 1024 -5.15 20.96 -13.09
C VAL A 1024 -4.57 19.56 -13.33
N ALA A 1025 -4.31 18.81 -12.26
CA ALA A 1025 -3.78 17.46 -12.36
C ALA A 1025 -4.22 16.57 -11.21
N VAL A 1026 -4.31 15.27 -11.46
CA VAL A 1026 -4.45 14.20 -10.46
C VAL A 1026 -3.33 13.19 -10.65
N LEU A 1027 -2.61 12.85 -9.59
CA LEU A 1027 -1.51 11.89 -9.57
C LEU A 1027 -1.90 10.71 -8.68
N CYS A 1028 -1.66 9.48 -9.13
CA CYS A 1028 -1.95 8.28 -8.36
C CYS A 1028 -0.96 7.15 -8.62
N GLY A 1029 -0.97 6.14 -7.75
CA GLY A 1029 -0.18 4.91 -7.85
C GLY A 1029 -1.06 3.67 -7.76
N HIS A 1030 -0.71 2.76 -6.87
CA HIS A 1030 -1.54 1.67 -6.35
C HIS A 1030 -1.86 0.50 -7.29
N PHE A 1031 -2.23 0.77 -8.55
CA PHE A 1031 -2.38 -0.30 -9.54
C PHE A 1031 -1.14 -0.40 -10.41
N HIS A 1032 -0.47 -1.55 -10.33
CA HIS A 1032 0.79 -1.83 -10.99
C HIS A 1032 0.79 -1.45 -12.48
N GLY A 1033 1.62 -0.49 -12.86
CA GLY A 1033 1.72 -0.02 -14.23
C GLY A 1033 1.76 1.49 -14.39
N ILE A 1034 1.48 1.93 -15.61
CA ILE A 1034 1.36 3.33 -15.97
C ILE A 1034 0.06 3.58 -16.75
N GLY A 1035 -0.47 4.79 -16.63
CA GLY A 1035 -1.69 5.19 -17.33
C GLY A 1035 -1.88 6.71 -17.32
N GLN A 1036 -2.68 7.21 -18.26
CA GLN A 1036 -3.06 8.61 -18.30
C GLN A 1036 -4.47 8.81 -18.88
N ILE A 1037 -5.15 9.84 -18.41
CA ILE A 1037 -6.37 10.41 -19.01
C ILE A 1037 -6.19 11.93 -19.11
N VAL A 1038 -6.47 12.49 -20.28
CA VAL A 1038 -6.61 13.94 -20.45
C VAL A 1038 -8.06 14.24 -20.75
N THR A 1039 -8.70 15.05 -19.89
CA THR A 1039 -10.07 15.49 -20.10
C THR A 1039 -10.08 16.99 -20.42
N GLU A 1040 -10.43 17.32 -21.66
CA GLU A 1040 -10.67 18.69 -22.10
C GLU A 1040 -12.01 19.22 -21.56
N ASP A 1041 -12.08 20.52 -21.29
CA ASP A 1041 -13.29 21.21 -20.82
C ASP A 1041 -14.00 20.47 -19.65
N ALA A 1042 -13.23 20.00 -18.66
CA ALA A 1042 -13.73 19.24 -17.54
C ALA A 1042 -14.87 19.97 -16.81
N GLY A 1043 -15.95 19.23 -16.50
CA GLY A 1043 -17.18 19.80 -15.94
C GLY A 1043 -17.99 20.66 -16.93
N GLY A 1044 -17.64 20.67 -18.21
CA GLY A 1044 -18.22 21.55 -19.22
C GLY A 1044 -17.75 23.00 -19.11
N ILE A 1045 -16.59 23.23 -18.47
CA ILE A 1045 -16.00 24.55 -18.25
C ILE A 1045 -14.94 24.78 -19.34
N PRO A 1046 -15.12 25.76 -20.25
CA PRO A 1046 -14.16 26.00 -21.33
C PRO A 1046 -12.72 26.24 -20.85
N GLY A 1047 -11.77 25.51 -21.43
CA GLY A 1047 -10.34 25.56 -21.09
C GLY A 1047 -10.01 24.96 -19.71
N HIS A 1048 -10.89 24.18 -19.11
CA HIS A 1048 -10.58 23.43 -17.90
C HIS A 1048 -10.02 22.05 -18.27
N ASP A 1049 -8.77 22.01 -18.72
CA ASP A 1049 -8.14 20.76 -19.13
C ASP A 1049 -7.45 20.14 -17.91
N VAL A 1050 -7.78 18.87 -17.62
CA VAL A 1050 -7.25 18.12 -16.47
C VAL A 1050 -6.50 16.89 -16.96
N VAL A 1051 -5.28 16.72 -16.45
CA VAL A 1051 -4.47 15.51 -16.67
C VAL A 1051 -4.51 14.61 -15.43
N GLU A 1052 -4.89 13.36 -15.60
CA GLU A 1052 -4.90 12.33 -14.56
C GLU A 1052 -3.81 11.31 -14.90
N LEU A 1053 -2.86 11.08 -14.00
CA LEU A 1053 -1.67 10.26 -14.22
C LEU A 1053 -1.58 9.14 -13.19
N LEU A 1054 -1.32 7.94 -13.67
CA LEU A 1054 -0.97 6.79 -12.86
C LEU A 1054 0.47 6.38 -13.13
N ALA A 1055 1.22 6.15 -12.05
CA ALA A 1055 2.51 5.49 -12.05
C ALA A 1055 2.62 4.60 -10.82
N ASP A 1056 2.95 3.33 -11.03
CA ASP A 1056 3.25 2.34 -10.01
C ASP A 1056 4.23 1.33 -10.63
N TYR A 1057 5.43 1.28 -10.09
CA TYR A 1057 6.51 0.44 -10.60
C TYR A 1057 6.85 -0.74 -9.66
N GLN A 1058 6.04 -1.01 -8.64
CA GLN A 1058 6.39 -1.99 -7.59
C GLN A 1058 6.61 -3.40 -8.13
N GLU A 1059 5.89 -3.78 -9.20
CA GLU A 1059 6.04 -5.07 -9.87
C GLU A 1059 6.93 -5.03 -11.13
N PHE A 1060 7.55 -3.89 -11.44
CA PHE A 1060 8.55 -3.84 -12.50
C PHE A 1060 9.84 -4.50 -12.00
N ARG A 1061 10.47 -5.29 -12.87
CA ARG A 1061 11.60 -6.15 -12.48
C ARG A 1061 12.83 -5.87 -13.32
N THR A 1062 14.00 -5.97 -12.70
CA THR A 1062 15.27 -6.02 -13.44
C THR A 1062 15.30 -7.23 -14.38
N HIS A 1063 16.23 -7.27 -15.33
CA HIS A 1063 16.38 -8.43 -16.23
C HIS A 1063 16.84 -9.72 -15.51
N THR A 1064 17.17 -9.65 -14.23
CA THR A 1064 17.42 -10.80 -13.36
C THR A 1064 16.26 -11.07 -12.39
N GLY A 1065 15.26 -10.18 -12.37
CA GLY A 1065 13.96 -10.37 -11.76
C GLY A 1065 13.76 -9.70 -10.39
N GLU A 1066 14.75 -8.93 -9.91
CA GLU A 1066 14.64 -8.12 -8.69
C GLU A 1066 13.55 -7.05 -8.84
N ARG A 1067 12.76 -6.81 -7.78
CA ARG A 1067 11.80 -5.69 -7.69
C ARG A 1067 12.49 -4.41 -7.22
N ALA A 1068 13.57 -4.06 -7.88
CA ALA A 1068 14.47 -2.99 -7.46
C ALA A 1068 14.61 -1.91 -8.53
N THR A 1069 13.66 -1.78 -9.47
CA THR A 1069 13.85 -0.94 -10.66
C THR A 1069 14.00 0.56 -10.34
N GLY A 1070 13.30 1.07 -9.32
CA GLY A 1070 13.46 2.45 -8.84
C GLY A 1070 13.06 3.51 -9.86
N PHE A 1071 12.02 3.24 -10.66
CA PHE A 1071 11.44 4.24 -11.55
C PHE A 1071 10.64 5.29 -10.79
N GLN A 1072 10.71 6.54 -11.24
CA GLN A 1072 9.92 7.68 -10.78
C GLN A 1072 9.64 8.63 -11.95
N ARG A 1073 8.82 9.66 -11.73
CA ARG A 1073 8.50 10.66 -12.76
C ARG A 1073 8.93 12.07 -12.41
N LEU A 1074 9.35 12.83 -13.41
CA LEU A 1074 9.54 14.28 -13.35
C LEU A 1074 8.49 14.98 -14.21
N LEU A 1075 7.71 15.88 -13.61
CA LEU A 1075 6.71 16.70 -14.29
C LEU A 1075 7.29 18.11 -14.48
N GLN A 1076 7.61 18.47 -15.71
CA GLN A 1076 8.23 19.76 -16.07
C GLN A 1076 7.17 20.72 -16.60
N VAL A 1077 6.94 21.82 -15.87
CA VAL A 1077 5.78 22.70 -16.05
C VAL A 1077 6.19 24.02 -16.72
N ASP A 1078 5.57 24.30 -17.86
CA ASP A 1078 5.69 25.56 -18.59
C ASP A 1078 4.36 26.34 -18.47
N LEU A 1079 4.31 27.29 -17.55
CA LEU A 1079 3.13 28.06 -17.18
C LEU A 1079 2.60 28.85 -18.37
N GLY A 1080 3.49 29.59 -19.06
CA GLY A 1080 3.11 30.44 -20.19
C GLY A 1080 2.80 29.66 -21.48
N GLY A 1081 3.30 28.44 -21.61
CA GLY A 1081 2.96 27.52 -22.70
C GLY A 1081 1.74 26.64 -22.41
N GLY A 1082 1.28 26.59 -21.16
CA GLY A 1082 0.17 25.74 -20.74
C GLY A 1082 0.47 24.25 -20.90
N THR A 1083 1.69 23.81 -20.59
CA THR A 1083 2.14 22.43 -20.87
C THR A 1083 2.82 21.80 -19.66
N ILE A 1084 2.52 20.53 -19.41
CA ILE A 1084 3.26 19.63 -18.51
C ILE A 1084 3.95 18.58 -19.39
N ALA A 1085 5.28 18.52 -19.37
CA ALA A 1085 6.04 17.38 -19.90
C ALA A 1085 6.30 16.38 -18.77
N VAL A 1086 6.11 15.10 -19.05
CA VAL A 1086 6.28 14.00 -18.08
C VAL A 1086 7.37 13.07 -18.59
N ASP A 1087 8.37 12.81 -17.74
CA ASP A 1087 9.46 11.89 -18.03
C ASP A 1087 9.55 10.81 -16.93
N THR A 1088 9.39 9.54 -17.30
CA THR A 1088 9.71 8.38 -16.45
C THR A 1088 11.23 8.12 -16.48
N PHE A 1089 11.85 7.86 -15.33
CA PHE A 1089 13.26 7.51 -15.25
C PHE A 1089 13.64 6.70 -14.01
N SER A 1090 14.74 5.95 -14.10
CA SER A 1090 15.39 5.23 -12.99
C SER A 1090 16.86 5.60 -12.89
N THR A 1091 17.28 6.05 -11.71
CA THR A 1091 18.69 6.36 -11.41
C THR A 1091 19.52 5.10 -11.20
N ARG A 1092 18.94 4.04 -10.62
CA ARG A 1092 19.59 2.73 -10.44
C ARG A 1092 19.94 2.11 -11.80
N LEU A 1093 18.97 2.10 -12.72
CA LEU A 1093 19.11 1.45 -14.02
C LEU A 1093 19.78 2.34 -15.06
N GLY A 1094 19.80 3.67 -14.84
CA GLY A 1094 20.24 4.64 -15.83
C GLY A 1094 19.36 4.62 -17.08
N SER A 1095 18.06 4.36 -16.91
CA SER A 1095 17.09 4.17 -18.00
C SER A 1095 15.93 5.17 -17.90
N THR A 1096 15.39 5.57 -19.05
CA THR A 1096 14.14 6.33 -19.19
C THR A 1096 13.01 5.52 -19.85
N ALA A 1097 13.26 4.24 -20.15
CA ALA A 1097 12.28 3.33 -20.72
C ALA A 1097 11.86 2.30 -19.67
N SER A 1098 10.68 2.47 -19.07
CA SER A 1098 10.15 1.53 -18.08
C SER A 1098 9.53 0.29 -18.73
N ALA A 1099 9.04 0.42 -19.97
CA ALA A 1099 8.40 -0.67 -20.71
C ALA A 1099 9.27 -1.94 -20.85
N GLU A 1100 10.61 -1.80 -20.82
CA GLU A 1100 11.55 -2.93 -20.88
C GLU A 1100 11.63 -3.74 -19.58
N TYR A 1101 10.93 -3.30 -18.52
CA TYR A 1101 10.92 -3.90 -17.19
C TYR A 1101 9.50 -4.31 -16.76
N ASP A 1102 8.50 -4.21 -17.66
CA ASP A 1102 7.10 -4.61 -17.45
C ASP A 1102 6.91 -6.11 -17.76
N TYR A 1103 7.22 -6.94 -16.77
CA TYR A 1103 7.03 -8.39 -16.80
C TYR A 1103 5.70 -8.80 -16.18
N GLU A 1104 5.32 -10.08 -16.31
CA GLU A 1104 4.12 -10.65 -15.67
C GLU A 1104 4.09 -10.34 -14.15
N GLN A 1105 2.97 -9.79 -13.69
CA GLN A 1105 2.83 -9.22 -12.34
C GLN A 1105 1.95 -10.10 -11.46
N PHE A 1106 2.21 -10.06 -10.14
CA PHE A 1106 1.40 -10.72 -9.10
C PHE A 1106 1.14 -12.21 -9.36
N MET A 1107 2.21 -13.00 -9.31
CA MET A 1107 2.11 -14.46 -9.46
C MET A 1107 2.39 -15.16 -8.13
N PRO A 1108 1.37 -15.72 -7.46
CA PRO A 1108 1.58 -16.46 -6.23
C PRO A 1108 2.33 -17.78 -6.50
N ASP A 1109 3.19 -18.19 -5.57
CA ASP A 1109 3.85 -19.48 -5.65
C ASP A 1109 2.87 -20.62 -5.37
N ASN A 1110 2.84 -21.61 -6.27
CA ASN A 1110 1.96 -22.78 -6.18
C ASN A 1110 2.73 -24.08 -5.89
N GLY A 1111 4.01 -23.97 -5.48
CA GLY A 1111 4.91 -25.08 -5.20
C GLY A 1111 5.46 -25.79 -6.44
N MET A 1112 4.98 -25.48 -7.64
CA MET A 1112 5.47 -26.12 -8.87
C MET A 1112 6.74 -25.41 -9.36
N ALA A 1113 7.84 -26.16 -9.48
CA ALA A 1113 9.13 -25.62 -9.96
C ALA A 1113 9.08 -25.00 -11.37
N GLU A 1114 8.10 -25.40 -12.17
CA GLU A 1114 7.88 -24.87 -13.52
C GLU A 1114 6.91 -23.69 -13.59
N ALA A 1115 6.24 -23.33 -12.49
CA ALA A 1115 5.36 -22.19 -12.48
C ALA A 1115 6.15 -20.89 -12.28
N SER A 1116 5.71 -19.84 -12.98
CA SER A 1116 6.09 -18.47 -12.66
C SER A 1116 5.48 -18.07 -11.33
N SER A 1117 6.31 -17.52 -10.45
CA SER A 1117 5.91 -16.99 -9.15
C SER A 1117 6.84 -15.86 -8.74
N ASN A 1118 6.40 -15.02 -7.81
CA ASN A 1118 7.20 -13.93 -7.28
C ASN A 1118 8.47 -14.43 -6.56
N ALA A 1119 8.41 -15.64 -5.99
CA ALA A 1119 9.55 -16.35 -5.39
C ALA A 1119 10.52 -16.95 -6.44
N ARG A 1120 10.14 -16.99 -7.72
CA ARG A 1120 10.91 -17.56 -8.84
C ARG A 1120 11.11 -16.52 -9.95
N PRO A 1121 11.82 -15.42 -9.69
CA PRO A 1121 11.99 -14.30 -10.63
C PRO A 1121 12.47 -14.71 -12.03
N TRP A 1122 13.32 -15.73 -12.14
CA TRP A 1122 13.81 -16.24 -13.42
C TRP A 1122 12.72 -16.79 -14.34
N ARG A 1123 11.63 -17.34 -13.78
CA ARG A 1123 10.46 -17.80 -14.55
C ARG A 1123 9.63 -16.64 -15.08
N ILE A 1124 9.50 -15.59 -14.28
CA ILE A 1124 8.85 -14.35 -14.68
C ILE A 1124 9.59 -13.73 -15.87
N VAL A 1125 10.93 -13.66 -15.79
CA VAL A 1125 11.75 -13.10 -16.86
C VAL A 1125 11.71 -13.95 -18.15
N GLU A 1126 11.67 -15.29 -18.04
CA GLU A 1126 11.58 -16.20 -19.19
C GLU A 1126 10.30 -15.99 -20.02
N HIS A 1127 9.19 -15.61 -19.37
CA HIS A 1127 7.93 -15.29 -20.04
C HIS A 1127 8.02 -14.00 -20.89
N GLY A 1128 9.04 -13.18 -20.68
CA GLY A 1128 9.26 -11.93 -21.39
C GLY A 1128 8.35 -10.80 -20.92
N LEU A 1129 8.31 -9.74 -21.70
CA LEU A 1129 7.55 -8.52 -21.39
C LEU A 1129 6.07 -8.69 -21.75
N GLN A 1130 5.21 -7.96 -21.05
CA GLN A 1130 3.78 -7.92 -21.36
C GLN A 1130 3.45 -7.02 -22.56
N GLU A 1131 4.39 -6.16 -22.98
CA GLU A 1131 4.23 -5.18 -24.07
C GLU A 1131 3.00 -4.25 -23.86
N ARG A 1132 2.65 -3.91 -22.60
CA ARG A 1132 1.54 -2.98 -22.30
C ARG A 1132 1.87 -1.53 -22.68
N TYR A 1133 3.15 -1.18 -22.61
CA TYR A 1133 3.63 0.20 -22.69
C TYR A 1133 4.59 0.44 -23.85
N THR A 1134 4.69 1.71 -24.23
CA THR A 1134 5.55 2.25 -25.28
C THR A 1134 6.30 3.47 -24.76
N ALA A 1135 7.28 3.97 -25.53
CA ALA A 1135 7.99 5.21 -25.17
C ALA A 1135 7.05 6.42 -24.97
N GLU A 1136 5.90 6.48 -25.66
CA GLU A 1136 4.91 7.55 -25.50
C GLU A 1136 4.14 7.46 -24.16
N ASP A 1137 4.19 6.31 -23.48
CA ASP A 1137 3.61 6.16 -22.14
C ASP A 1137 4.60 6.59 -21.04
N ASP A 1138 5.91 6.57 -21.35
CA ASP A 1138 7.01 7.01 -20.48
C ASP A 1138 7.37 8.49 -20.64
N GLU A 1139 7.21 9.04 -21.84
CA GLU A 1139 7.54 10.42 -22.18
C GLU A 1139 6.45 11.07 -23.03
N PHE A 1140 5.78 12.09 -22.49
CA PHE A 1140 4.70 12.78 -23.19
C PHE A 1140 4.45 14.19 -22.65
N THR A 1141 3.62 14.95 -23.37
CA THR A 1141 3.16 16.28 -22.94
C THR A 1141 1.64 16.33 -22.81
N ALA A 1142 1.14 16.97 -21.76
CA ALA A 1142 -0.28 17.29 -21.56
C ALA A 1142 -0.50 18.82 -21.55
N GLN A 1143 -1.60 19.27 -22.15
CA GLN A 1143 -2.00 20.69 -22.15
C GLN A 1143 -2.87 21.00 -20.93
N VAL A 1144 -2.62 22.12 -20.28
CA VAL A 1144 -3.27 22.58 -19.05
C VAL A 1144 -3.29 24.10 -19.00
N ASN A 1145 -4.40 24.70 -18.58
CA ASN A 1145 -4.50 26.16 -18.41
C ASN A 1145 -4.26 26.58 -16.96
N PHE A 1146 -3.10 27.17 -16.69
CA PHE A 1146 -2.70 27.60 -15.35
C PHE A 1146 -3.16 29.02 -15.00
N GLN A 1147 -3.49 29.22 -13.73
CA GLN A 1147 -3.49 30.53 -13.08
C GLN A 1147 -2.05 30.96 -12.82
N HIS A 1148 -1.61 32.07 -13.40
CA HIS A 1148 -0.28 32.64 -13.18
C HIS A 1148 -0.29 34.11 -13.55
N HIS A 1149 0.68 34.86 -13.04
CA HIS A 1149 0.83 36.27 -13.35
C HIS A 1149 1.11 36.50 -14.85
N LYS A 1150 0.22 37.25 -15.49
CA LYS A 1150 0.35 37.75 -16.86
C LYS A 1150 0.29 39.25 -16.85
N GLU A 1151 1.18 39.90 -17.59
CA GLU A 1151 1.13 41.33 -17.79
C GLU A 1151 1.56 41.73 -19.21
N VAL A 1152 1.09 42.89 -19.65
CA VAL A 1152 1.62 43.58 -20.82
C VAL A 1152 1.64 45.08 -20.57
N ALA A 1153 2.78 45.72 -20.85
CA ALA A 1153 2.93 47.18 -20.79
C ALA A 1153 3.66 47.67 -22.04
N THR A 1154 3.16 48.74 -22.66
CA THR A 1154 3.76 49.32 -23.86
C THR A 1154 4.72 50.44 -23.50
N ALA A 1155 5.99 50.30 -23.87
CA ALA A 1155 6.98 51.36 -23.76
C ALA A 1155 6.95 52.31 -24.95
N GLY A 1156 6.60 51.83 -26.15
CA GLY A 1156 6.39 52.69 -27.31
C GLY A 1156 6.30 51.94 -28.65
N PHE A 1157 5.97 52.70 -29.69
CA PHE A 1157 5.94 52.26 -31.08
C PHE A 1157 6.97 53.02 -31.91
N ALA A 1158 7.51 52.38 -32.94
CA ALA A 1158 8.46 52.97 -33.87
C ALA A 1158 8.26 52.42 -35.30
N VAL A 1159 8.81 53.10 -36.29
CA VAL A 1159 8.72 52.72 -37.71
C VAL A 1159 10.11 52.67 -38.33
N SER A 1160 10.35 51.65 -39.15
CA SER A 1160 11.54 51.56 -40.01
C SER A 1160 11.12 51.54 -41.48
N ARG A 1161 11.65 52.49 -42.27
CA ARG A 1161 11.27 52.72 -43.69
C ARG A 1161 12.23 52.05 -44.69
N ASP A 1162 13.14 51.20 -44.21
CA ASP A 1162 14.29 50.73 -44.99
C ASP A 1162 14.46 49.20 -44.85
N ALA A 1163 13.53 48.45 -45.43
CA ALA A 1163 13.64 47.00 -45.59
C ALA A 1163 14.57 46.64 -46.77
N SER A 1164 15.86 46.97 -46.66
CA SER A 1164 16.85 46.29 -47.51
C SER A 1164 17.00 44.86 -47.01
N PRO A 1165 16.80 43.82 -47.84
CA PRO A 1165 16.93 42.43 -47.39
C PRO A 1165 18.37 42.19 -46.94
N VAL A 1166 18.55 41.86 -45.66
CA VAL A 1166 19.81 41.30 -45.17
C VAL A 1166 20.03 40.01 -45.95
N ARG A 1167 20.98 40.03 -46.88
CA ARG A 1167 21.43 38.83 -47.59
C ARG A 1167 21.86 37.80 -46.55
N ALA A 1168 21.17 36.67 -46.51
CA ALA A 1168 21.68 35.47 -45.86
C ALA A 1168 23.09 35.18 -46.41
N ALA A 1169 24.10 35.19 -45.53
CA ALA A 1169 25.41 34.66 -45.86
C ALA A 1169 25.23 33.16 -46.16
N GLY A 1170 25.44 32.78 -47.42
CA GLY A 1170 25.24 31.42 -47.88
C GLY A 1170 26.17 30.44 -47.18
N ALA A 1171 25.59 29.53 -46.40
CA ALA A 1171 26.20 28.23 -46.15
C ALA A 1171 26.10 27.43 -47.44
N THR A 1172 27.26 27.16 -48.05
CA THR A 1172 27.39 26.26 -49.19
C THR A 1172 27.08 24.84 -48.72
N ARG A 1173 26.01 24.24 -49.25
CA ARG A 1173 25.78 22.79 -49.18
C ARG A 1173 26.87 22.09 -50.02
N GLN A 1174 27.78 21.37 -49.39
CA GLN A 1174 28.32 20.15 -49.98
C GLN A 1174 27.36 18.99 -49.65
N PRO A 1175 27.14 18.03 -50.56
CA PRO A 1175 26.31 16.88 -50.26
C PRO A 1175 27.12 15.88 -49.43
N LEU A 1176 26.68 15.65 -48.19
CA LEU A 1176 26.56 14.36 -47.50
C LEU A 1176 25.98 14.58 -46.10
#